data_AF-A0A7R9AG98-F1
#
_entry.id   AF-A0A7R9AG98-F1
#
_cell.length_a   1.000
_cell.length_b   1.000
_cell.length_c   1.000
_cell.angle_alpha   90.00
_cell.angle_beta   90.00
_cell.angle_gamma   90.00
#
_symmetry.space_group_name_H-M   'P 1'
#
loop_
_entity.id
_entity.type
_entity.pdbx_description
1 polymer ?
#
loop_
_entity_poly.entity_id
_entity_poly.type
_entity_poly.pdbx_seq_one_letter_code
_entity_poly.pdbx_strand_id
1 'polypeptide(L)'
;NAYRSTTPTDFVVAARESCKAVVFIKSDANQTDQNNTAMNSGSGVIISQDGYIVTNHHVVAGAKNIEVLFSDNRVFVANLVGTDPSTDLALLKVEVQNMDYLVFGNSDSLQIGEWVMAIGNPFRLQSTVTAGIVSAKARNINLLENQGIESFIQTDAAINPGNSGGALINTRGDLVGICSAILSNTGRYEGFSFAIPANLTRKVIADLKEFGAVQRGFLGIEIENVDNEMAKRLDLPEVSGVYLASVFKSGSAADAKLRNEDVVISINGTKTKNTAEFMEQVAAYRPSDVIEVMYVRAGEVMSTKAKLKNQINSTELVAVREDGILKELGFELRDMDSYEKSVFAPNGVVVVSVKMGSIIGNTKMEPGYVITRVNDKEVTSVTALIEYLESQKVVTVMSKIDLEFNKNEDTHQLTIANFLHKLDKIYLGGGKDRIEKLHQEGKMSARERIDYLIDKDSSFFEVGAFAGYDMYKEHGGCPAGGVVTGLGKVAGRMVMIVANDATVKAGAWFPITGKKNLRAQEIAMENHIPIIYLVDSAGVYLPMQDEIFPDKEHFGRMFRNNAKMSSMGIPQISAIMGSCVAGGAYLPIMSDEALIVEGTGSIFLAGPYLVKAAIGEDVDQETLGGASTHCEISGVTDYKMPDDKTCLDTIRNLISKQGHGQKAGFDRVTAKEPKFDSNEILGLFPENSTKPYDTVEILKRLVDESELLQYKEDYGKTIICAYARIDGWSVGIVANQRMVVKNAAKEMQFGGVIYSDSADKATRFIMNCNQKKIPLVFLHDVTGFMVGKRSEHGGIIKDGAKMVNAVANSTVPKFTVVMGNSYGAGNYAMCGKAYDPRLIVAWPTAKIAVMGGTQAAKVLTQIQVSTLKKRGQAPDPAAEQALFEQTKANYDEQTSAYYAAARLWVDAIIDPRKTREFISKGIEMADHGVVEKFNPGSMQMTMDETNRRRAIQIAYNQEHNISPTTIFKSKEDIMAQKSILDIRGKKPVAYIEPDASDSLAADPIIAYMSKDQLSKLISDTEAKMKKAAKDLDFITAAQLRDELLSLKKK
;
A
#
# COMPACT_ATOMS: atom_id res chain seq x y z
N ASN A 1 -30.45 -11.56 57.13
CA ASN A 1 -30.12 -10.28 57.79
C ASN A 1 -30.40 -9.15 56.83
N ALA A 2 -31.33 -8.27 57.22
CA ALA A 2 -31.94 -7.25 56.38
C ALA A 2 -30.99 -6.06 56.14
N TYR A 3 -30.66 -5.77 54.88
CA TYR A 3 -30.03 -4.51 54.50
C TYR A 3 -31.14 -3.47 54.28
N ARG A 4 -31.46 -2.71 55.32
CA ARG A 4 -32.25 -1.47 55.17
C ARG A 4 -31.33 -0.42 54.52
N SER A 5 -31.75 0.12 53.38
CA SER A 5 -31.24 1.40 52.88
C SER A 5 -31.75 2.52 53.81
N THR A 6 -30.84 3.30 54.40
CA THR A 6 -31.18 4.40 55.30
C THR A 6 -30.36 5.66 55.00
N THR A 7 -30.84 6.44 54.03
CA THR A 7 -30.85 7.94 53.96
C THR A 7 -29.51 8.72 54.08
N PRO A 8 -29.57 10.06 53.92
CA PRO A 8 -28.95 10.82 52.85
C PRO A 8 -27.47 11.14 53.12
N THR A 9 -26.67 11.12 52.06
CA THR A 9 -25.36 11.78 52.07
C THR A 9 -25.39 12.91 51.05
N ASP A 10 -24.75 14.01 51.41
CA ASP A 10 -24.68 15.20 50.57
C ASP A 10 -23.96 14.82 49.26
N PHE A 11 -24.67 14.90 48.13
CA PHE A 11 -24.09 14.68 46.81
C PHE A 11 -22.83 15.53 46.60
N VAL A 12 -22.75 16.70 47.24
CA VAL A 12 -21.57 17.56 47.20
C VAL A 12 -20.37 16.91 47.89
N VAL A 13 -20.56 16.22 49.01
CA VAL A 13 -19.49 15.52 49.73
C VAL A 13 -19.06 14.28 48.97
N ALA A 14 -20.01 13.45 48.53
CA ALA A 14 -19.72 12.26 47.74
C ALA A 14 -19.01 12.63 46.42
N ALA A 15 -19.49 13.64 45.69
CA ALA A 15 -18.83 14.12 44.48
C ALA A 15 -17.42 14.66 44.77
N ARG A 16 -17.24 15.48 45.82
CA ARG A 16 -15.95 16.10 46.15
C ARG A 16 -14.87 15.07 46.47
N GLU A 17 -15.20 14.07 47.27
CA GLU A 17 -14.23 13.02 47.65
C GLU A 17 -13.98 12.07 46.49
N SER A 18 -15.02 11.69 45.74
CA SER A 18 -14.86 10.77 44.61
C SER A 18 -14.18 11.37 43.39
N CYS A 19 -14.31 12.69 43.14
CA CYS A 19 -13.64 13.36 42.03
C CYS A 19 -12.11 13.32 42.12
N LYS A 20 -11.53 13.18 43.32
CA LYS A 20 -10.07 13.07 43.52
C LYS A 20 -9.53 11.74 43.01
N ALA A 21 -10.36 10.70 43.04
CA ALA A 21 -10.04 9.34 42.65
C ALA A 21 -10.41 9.00 41.19
N VAL A 22 -10.82 9.99 40.38
CA VAL A 22 -11.12 9.81 38.95
C VAL A 22 -10.11 10.61 38.12
N VAL A 23 -9.48 9.94 37.16
CA VAL A 23 -8.40 10.47 36.31
C VAL A 23 -8.81 10.52 34.85
N PHE A 24 -8.14 11.35 34.06
CA PHE A 24 -8.25 11.32 32.60
C PHE A 24 -7.20 10.36 32.02
N ILE A 25 -7.63 9.49 31.12
CA ILE A 25 -6.76 8.55 30.41
C ILE A 25 -6.67 8.98 28.96
N LYS A 26 -5.44 9.16 28.51
CA LYS A 26 -5.11 9.39 27.11
C LYS A 26 -4.31 8.20 26.62
N SER A 27 -4.79 7.56 25.57
CA SER A 27 -4.12 6.44 24.94
C SER A 27 -3.84 6.76 23.47
N ASP A 28 -2.61 6.51 23.05
CA ASP A 28 -2.21 6.73 21.67
C ASP A 28 -2.71 5.55 20.83
N ALA A 29 -3.82 5.73 20.11
CA ALA A 29 -4.33 4.71 19.19
C ALA A 29 -3.29 4.32 18.13
N ASN A 30 -3.41 3.09 17.62
CA ASN A 30 -2.54 2.52 16.58
C ASN A 30 -2.28 3.54 15.46
N GLN A 31 -1.00 3.88 15.26
CA GLN A 31 -0.54 4.71 14.15
C GLN A 31 -0.68 3.95 12.83
N THR A 32 -1.88 3.94 12.25
CA THR A 32 -2.09 3.49 10.86
C THR A 32 -2.60 4.58 9.93
N ASP A 33 -2.94 5.78 10.40
CA ASP A 33 -3.23 6.93 9.52
C ASP A 33 -2.83 8.27 10.15
N GLN A 34 -1.89 9.00 9.53
CA GLN A 34 -1.64 10.41 9.86
C GLN A 34 -2.48 11.32 8.97
N ASN A 35 -3.73 11.55 9.37
CA ASN A 35 -4.34 12.90 9.38
C ASN A 35 -5.66 12.98 10.18
N ASN A 36 -5.84 12.12 11.19
CA ASN A 36 -6.69 12.45 12.32
C ASN A 36 -6.09 11.75 13.55
N THR A 37 -5.56 12.51 14.52
CA THR A 37 -5.34 11.95 15.87
C THR A 37 -6.71 11.66 16.47
N ALA A 38 -7.30 10.52 16.12
CA ALA A 38 -8.28 9.90 17.00
C ALA A 38 -7.50 9.41 18.23
N MET A 39 -7.22 10.33 19.16
CA MET A 39 -6.79 9.96 20.49
C MET A 39 -7.96 9.19 21.12
N ASN A 40 -7.73 7.92 21.46
CA ASN A 40 -8.65 7.25 22.36
C ASN A 40 -8.44 7.89 23.73
N SER A 41 -9.51 8.50 24.26
CA SER A 41 -9.47 9.16 25.54
C SER A 41 -10.70 8.81 26.34
N GLY A 42 -10.49 8.61 27.63
CA GLY A 42 -11.53 8.25 28.57
C GLY A 42 -11.16 8.68 29.97
N SER A 43 -11.82 8.07 30.92
CA SER A 43 -11.60 8.23 32.35
C SER A 43 -11.02 6.95 32.95
N GLY A 44 -10.44 7.06 34.13
CA GLY A 44 -10.05 5.92 34.95
C GLY A 44 -10.41 6.15 36.41
N VAL A 45 -10.59 5.07 37.16
CA VAL A 45 -10.88 5.10 38.59
C VAL A 45 -9.70 4.54 39.36
N ILE A 46 -9.13 5.34 40.26
CA ILE A 46 -8.10 4.91 41.20
C ILE A 46 -8.76 4.03 42.26
N ILE A 47 -8.26 2.81 42.43
CA ILE A 47 -8.85 1.80 43.32
C ILE A 47 -7.91 1.36 44.46
N SER A 48 -6.69 1.89 44.50
CA SER A 48 -5.73 1.59 45.56
C SER A 48 -4.74 2.72 45.80
N GLN A 49 -4.15 2.75 47.00
CA GLN A 49 -3.16 3.75 47.40
C GLN A 49 -1.83 3.66 46.64
N ASP A 50 -1.51 2.48 46.08
CA ASP A 50 -0.22 2.12 45.50
C ASP A 50 -0.15 2.22 43.97
N GLY A 51 -1.20 2.71 43.29
CA GLY A 51 -1.08 3.01 41.86
C GLY A 51 -2.10 2.39 40.93
N TYR A 52 -3.04 1.56 41.39
CA TYR A 52 -3.90 0.80 40.49
C TYR A 52 -5.11 1.62 40.03
N ILE A 53 -5.33 1.60 38.72
CA ILE A 53 -6.36 2.38 38.04
C ILE A 53 -7.15 1.47 37.10
N VAL A 54 -8.46 1.53 37.18
CA VAL A 54 -9.39 0.76 36.35
C VAL A 54 -9.91 1.65 35.24
N THR A 55 -10.01 1.12 34.02
CA THR A 55 -10.68 1.79 32.90
C THR A 55 -11.32 0.76 31.98
N ASN A 56 -11.87 1.19 30.85
CA ASN A 56 -12.39 0.28 29.85
C ASN A 56 -11.30 -0.28 28.94
N HIS A 57 -11.53 -1.49 28.41
CA HIS A 57 -10.65 -2.10 27.41
C HIS A 57 -10.55 -1.20 26.17
N HIS A 58 -11.68 -0.75 25.63
CA HIS A 58 -11.67 0.09 24.42
C HIS A 58 -10.97 1.45 24.60
N VAL A 59 -10.85 1.95 25.83
CA VAL A 59 -10.11 3.18 26.14
C VAL A 59 -8.60 2.98 25.95
N VAL A 60 -8.08 1.76 26.11
CA VAL A 60 -6.65 1.44 26.04
C VAL A 60 -6.29 0.41 24.95
N ALA A 61 -7.28 -0.09 24.21
CA ALA A 61 -7.11 -1.11 23.19
C ALA A 61 -6.17 -0.61 22.07
N GLY A 62 -5.12 -1.39 21.77
CA GLY A 62 -4.13 -1.04 20.75
C GLY A 62 -3.25 0.17 21.10
N ALA A 63 -3.27 0.63 22.35
CA ALA A 63 -2.49 1.79 22.77
C ALA A 63 -1.01 1.47 22.94
N LYS A 64 -0.13 2.28 22.33
CA LYS A 64 1.33 2.18 22.53
C LYS A 64 1.78 2.94 23.77
N ASN A 65 1.19 4.09 24.05
CA ASN A 65 1.44 4.87 25.26
C ASN A 65 0.10 5.13 25.98
N ILE A 66 0.12 5.06 27.31
CA ILE A 66 -1.02 5.40 28.16
C ILE A 66 -0.56 6.47 29.15
N GLU A 67 -1.10 7.68 28.99
CA GLU A 67 -0.87 8.80 29.89
C GLU A 67 -2.10 8.97 30.79
N VAL A 68 -1.84 9.08 32.09
CA VAL A 68 -2.86 9.33 33.12
C VAL A 68 -2.68 10.74 33.67
N LEU A 69 -3.68 11.58 33.48
CA LEU A 69 -3.74 12.95 33.97
C LEU A 69 -4.61 13.01 35.22
N PHE A 70 -4.01 13.45 36.32
CA PHE A 70 -4.62 13.59 37.64
C PHE A 70 -5.33 14.93 37.80
N SER A 71 -6.21 15.03 38.80
CA SER A 71 -6.98 16.24 39.12
C SER A 71 -6.12 17.45 39.51
N ASP A 72 -4.90 17.21 40.00
CA ASP A 72 -3.88 18.23 40.29
C ASP A 72 -2.99 18.60 39.07
N ASN A 73 -3.38 18.14 37.87
CA ASN A 73 -2.68 18.29 36.59
C ASN A 73 -1.34 17.54 36.46
N ARG A 74 -0.98 16.67 37.41
CA ARG A 74 0.17 15.77 37.21
C ARG A 74 -0.15 14.73 36.15
N VAL A 75 0.82 14.44 35.28
CA VAL A 75 0.73 13.41 34.25
C VAL A 75 1.71 12.30 34.58
N PHE A 76 1.22 11.07 34.59
CA PHE A 76 2.03 9.86 34.78
C PHE A 76 1.84 8.92 33.59
N VAL A 77 2.91 8.25 33.19
CA VAL A 77 2.80 7.13 32.25
C VAL A 77 2.36 5.90 33.02
N ALA A 78 1.33 5.22 32.54
CA ALA A 78 0.81 4.01 33.16
C ALA A 78 1.29 2.76 32.41
N ASN A 79 1.62 1.72 33.18
CA ASN A 79 1.82 0.37 32.66
C ASN A 79 0.47 -0.33 32.56
N LEU A 80 0.22 -1.00 31.44
CA LEU A 80 -0.93 -1.89 31.29
C LEU A 80 -0.63 -3.19 32.04
N VAL A 81 -1.39 -3.46 33.11
CA VAL A 81 -1.28 -4.70 33.90
C VAL A 81 -2.01 -5.85 33.19
N GLY A 82 -3.12 -5.54 32.51
CA GLY A 82 -3.83 -6.48 31.67
C GLY A 82 -5.19 -5.94 31.22
N THR A 83 -5.83 -6.63 30.27
CA THR A 83 -7.15 -6.27 29.74
C THR A 83 -8.05 -7.49 29.65
N ASP A 84 -9.36 -7.25 29.73
CA ASP A 84 -10.40 -8.24 29.49
C ASP A 84 -11.41 -7.69 28.46
N PRO A 85 -11.22 -7.99 27.16
CA PRO A 85 -12.13 -7.55 26.11
C PRO A 85 -13.58 -8.02 26.34
N SER A 86 -13.77 -9.20 26.94
CA SER A 86 -15.08 -9.80 27.14
C SER A 86 -15.94 -9.13 28.21
N THR A 87 -15.36 -8.24 29.03
CA THR A 87 -16.10 -7.38 29.98
C THR A 87 -15.85 -5.90 29.74
N ASP A 88 -15.08 -5.56 28.70
CA ASP A 88 -14.62 -4.20 28.42
C ASP A 88 -13.87 -3.54 29.60
N LEU A 89 -13.03 -4.29 30.32
CA LEU A 89 -12.24 -3.78 31.45
C LEU A 89 -10.73 -3.83 31.18
N ALA A 90 -10.00 -2.89 31.77
CA ALA A 90 -8.54 -2.84 31.77
C ALA A 90 -7.99 -2.37 33.12
N LEU A 91 -6.83 -2.91 33.50
CA LEU A 91 -6.12 -2.54 34.72
C LEU A 91 -4.80 -1.88 34.37
N LEU A 92 -4.59 -0.69 34.92
CA LEU A 92 -3.39 0.11 34.76
C LEU A 92 -2.66 0.26 36.09
N LYS A 93 -1.34 0.46 36.02
CA LYS A 93 -0.48 0.75 37.17
C LYS A 93 0.37 1.98 36.92
N VAL A 94 0.29 2.97 37.80
CA VAL A 94 1.22 4.10 37.87
C VAL A 94 2.14 3.96 39.09
N GLU A 95 3.39 4.42 38.98
CA GLU A 95 4.36 4.37 40.08
C GLU A 95 4.22 5.58 41.02
N VAL A 96 3.08 5.65 41.70
CA VAL A 96 2.72 6.71 42.67
C VAL A 96 2.14 6.08 43.91
N GLN A 97 2.55 6.57 45.09
CA GLN A 97 2.10 6.08 46.41
C GLN A 97 1.20 7.13 47.09
N ASN A 98 0.44 6.69 48.10
CA ASN A 98 -0.45 7.53 48.92
C ASN A 98 -1.55 8.25 48.11
N MET A 99 -2.15 7.56 47.14
CA MET A 99 -3.23 8.14 46.33
C MET A 99 -4.60 8.06 47.01
N ASP A 100 -5.44 9.07 46.76
CA ASP A 100 -6.88 9.00 47.02
C ASP A 100 -7.51 7.97 46.06
N TYR A 101 -8.34 7.08 46.58
CA TYR A 101 -8.93 5.98 45.82
C TYR A 101 -10.38 5.74 46.22
N LEU A 102 -11.17 5.14 45.32
CA LEU A 102 -12.54 4.72 45.62
C LEU A 102 -12.59 3.33 46.22
N VAL A 103 -13.46 3.17 47.22
CA VAL A 103 -13.80 1.87 47.79
C VAL A 103 -14.91 1.24 46.95
N PHE A 104 -14.75 -0.05 46.63
CA PHE A 104 -15.80 -0.82 45.95
C PHE A 104 -17.04 -0.96 46.82
N GLY A 105 -18.19 -0.54 46.29
CA GLY A 105 -19.51 -0.86 46.81
C GLY A 105 -20.00 -2.23 46.33
N ASN A 106 -21.17 -2.63 46.80
CA ASN A 106 -21.83 -3.87 46.39
C ASN A 106 -22.92 -3.58 45.34
N SER A 107 -22.62 -3.81 44.06
CA SER A 107 -23.56 -3.60 42.94
C SER A 107 -24.80 -4.49 43.00
N ASP A 108 -24.73 -5.65 43.67
CA ASP A 108 -25.89 -6.55 43.81
C ASP A 108 -26.96 -5.95 44.71
N SER A 109 -26.55 -5.11 45.66
CA SER A 109 -27.45 -4.46 46.62
C SER A 109 -28.18 -3.23 46.05
N LEU A 110 -27.77 -2.75 44.86
CA LEU A 110 -28.42 -1.61 44.20
C LEU A 110 -29.89 -1.91 43.90
N GLN A 111 -30.75 -0.95 44.23
CA GLN A 111 -32.19 -1.00 43.93
C GLN A 111 -32.52 -0.14 42.69
N ILE A 112 -33.47 -0.60 41.88
CA ILE A 112 -34.04 0.22 40.81
C ILE A 112 -34.71 1.44 41.47
N GLY A 113 -34.38 2.65 41.00
CA GLY A 113 -34.79 3.92 41.58
C GLY A 113 -33.79 4.51 42.60
N GLU A 114 -32.72 3.79 42.93
CA GLU A 114 -31.65 4.31 43.81
C GLU A 114 -30.84 5.39 43.11
N TRP A 115 -30.53 6.48 43.81
CA TRP A 115 -29.72 7.58 43.29
C TRP A 115 -28.25 7.18 43.12
N VAL A 116 -27.68 7.58 41.99
CA VAL A 116 -26.28 7.37 41.62
C VAL A 116 -25.69 8.62 40.96
N MET A 117 -24.36 8.73 40.97
CA MET A 117 -23.63 9.74 40.20
C MET A 117 -22.63 9.08 39.26
N ALA A 118 -22.56 9.54 38.01
CA ALA A 118 -21.47 9.24 37.11
C ALA A 118 -20.42 10.35 37.18
N ILE A 119 -19.16 9.96 37.34
CA ILE A 119 -18.01 10.85 37.44
C ILE A 119 -17.00 10.45 36.36
N GLY A 120 -16.66 11.41 35.52
CA GLY A 120 -15.66 11.24 34.47
C GLY A 120 -14.95 12.56 34.14
N ASN A 121 -14.00 12.52 33.23
CA ASN A 121 -13.19 13.66 32.83
C ASN A 121 -13.30 13.86 31.30
N PRO A 122 -14.48 14.27 30.78
CA PRO A 122 -14.67 14.45 29.36
C PRO A 122 -13.89 15.67 28.87
N PHE A 123 -13.20 15.55 27.74
CA PHE A 123 -12.47 16.65 27.07
C PHE A 123 -11.41 17.38 27.93
N ARG A 124 -10.82 16.72 28.95
CA ARG A 124 -9.89 17.33 29.93
C ARG A 124 -10.52 18.44 30.80
N LEU A 125 -11.85 18.50 30.87
CA LEU A 125 -12.55 19.37 31.80
C LEU A 125 -12.55 18.69 33.18
N GLN A 126 -11.83 19.27 34.14
CA GLN A 126 -11.65 18.72 35.50
C GLN A 126 -13.00 18.23 36.08
N SER A 127 -13.12 16.91 36.22
CA SER A 127 -14.20 16.11 36.83
C SER A 127 -15.64 16.60 36.57
N THR A 128 -16.28 16.05 35.54
CA THR A 128 -17.73 16.19 35.29
C THR A 128 -18.51 15.19 36.13
N VAL A 129 -19.48 15.71 36.89
CA VAL A 129 -20.37 14.92 37.74
C VAL A 129 -21.80 15.05 37.22
N THR A 130 -22.46 13.92 36.97
CA THR A 130 -23.86 13.87 36.56
C THR A 130 -24.62 12.95 37.50
N ALA A 131 -25.80 13.37 37.95
CA ALA A 131 -26.64 12.58 38.85
C ALA A 131 -27.80 11.95 38.09
N GLY A 132 -28.23 10.77 38.54
CA GLY A 132 -29.38 10.04 38.03
C GLY A 132 -29.79 8.94 39.00
N ILE A 133 -30.57 7.98 38.52
CA ILE A 133 -31.01 6.81 39.23
C ILE A 133 -30.58 5.53 38.51
N VAL A 134 -30.58 4.42 39.23
CA VAL A 134 -30.53 3.08 38.63
C VAL A 134 -31.87 2.81 37.95
N SER A 135 -31.91 2.82 36.62
CA SER A 135 -33.13 2.61 35.83
C SER A 135 -33.43 1.13 35.59
N ALA A 136 -32.40 0.29 35.49
CA ALA A 136 -32.52 -1.16 35.39
C ALA A 136 -31.19 -1.85 35.74
N LYS A 137 -31.22 -3.16 35.94
CA LYS A 137 -30.04 -4.01 36.14
C LYS A 137 -30.01 -5.11 35.10
N ALA A 138 -28.83 -5.69 34.88
CA ALA A 138 -28.58 -6.82 34.00
C ALA A 138 -29.13 -6.64 32.58
N ARG A 139 -28.78 -5.51 31.97
CA ARG A 139 -29.08 -5.26 30.55
C ARG A 139 -27.99 -5.87 29.68
N ASN A 140 -28.45 -6.67 28.72
CA ASN A 140 -27.67 -7.04 27.54
C ASN A 140 -28.12 -6.12 26.39
N ILE A 141 -27.17 -5.44 25.76
CA ILE A 141 -27.40 -4.48 24.68
C ILE A 141 -26.66 -4.87 23.39
N ASN A 142 -26.03 -6.05 23.35
CA ASN A 142 -25.22 -6.58 22.26
C ASN A 142 -24.14 -5.59 21.77
N LEU A 143 -23.44 -4.97 22.72
CA LEU A 143 -22.36 -4.01 22.48
C LEU A 143 -21.01 -4.71 22.17
N LEU A 144 -20.78 -5.87 22.76
CA LEU A 144 -19.57 -6.67 22.65
C LEU A 144 -19.79 -7.79 21.61
N GLU A 145 -18.79 -8.02 20.75
CA GLU A 145 -18.83 -9.07 19.73
C GLU A 145 -19.02 -10.48 20.35
N ASN A 146 -19.47 -11.44 19.52
CA ASN A 146 -19.86 -12.80 19.90
C ASN A 146 -19.13 -13.37 21.15
N GLN A 147 -19.89 -13.62 22.22
CA GLN A 147 -19.49 -14.15 23.55
C GLN A 147 -19.13 -13.12 24.66
N GLY A 148 -19.44 -11.83 24.50
CA GLY A 148 -19.28 -10.83 25.58
C GLY A 148 -20.16 -11.08 26.82
N ILE A 149 -19.63 -10.75 28.03
CA ILE A 149 -20.40 -10.80 29.28
C ILE A 149 -21.04 -9.44 29.53
N GLU A 150 -22.29 -9.32 29.09
CA GLU A 150 -23.08 -8.10 29.22
C GLU A 150 -24.17 -8.24 30.27
N SER A 151 -23.93 -7.66 31.43
CA SER A 151 -24.92 -7.46 32.50
C SER A 151 -24.77 -6.05 33.05
N PHE A 152 -25.14 -5.05 32.24
CA PHE A 152 -24.91 -3.66 32.61
C PHE A 152 -25.92 -3.15 33.65
N ILE A 153 -25.45 -2.26 34.52
CA ILE A 153 -26.31 -1.35 35.30
C ILE A 153 -26.76 -0.25 34.34
N GLN A 154 -28.08 -0.14 34.12
CA GLN A 154 -28.66 0.96 33.35
C GLN A 154 -28.94 2.13 34.30
N THR A 155 -28.50 3.32 33.91
CA THR A 155 -28.78 4.57 34.63
C THR A 155 -29.14 5.68 33.65
N ASP A 156 -29.96 6.61 34.12
CA ASP A 156 -30.23 7.87 33.43
C ASP A 156 -29.24 8.97 33.83
N ALA A 157 -28.26 8.71 34.70
CA ALA A 157 -27.15 9.64 34.91
C ALA A 157 -26.42 9.85 33.57
N ALA A 158 -26.19 11.10 33.18
CA ALA A 158 -25.65 11.42 31.86
C ALA A 158 -24.19 10.97 31.72
N ILE A 159 -23.94 9.92 30.92
CA ILE A 159 -22.61 9.48 30.51
C ILE A 159 -22.34 10.07 29.12
N ASN A 160 -21.35 10.95 28.98
CA ASN A 160 -20.98 11.56 27.69
C ASN A 160 -19.62 11.03 27.21
N PRO A 161 -19.26 11.20 25.91
CA PRO A 161 -17.93 10.86 25.42
C PRO A 161 -16.82 11.42 26.33
N GLY A 162 -15.93 10.54 26.80
CA GLY A 162 -14.86 10.85 27.76
C GLY A 162 -15.16 10.44 29.21
N ASN A 163 -16.41 10.11 29.56
CA ASN A 163 -16.75 9.46 30.85
C ASN A 163 -16.51 7.94 30.85
N SER A 164 -16.29 7.32 29.69
CA SER A 164 -15.98 5.88 29.57
C SER A 164 -14.72 5.54 30.38
N GLY A 165 -14.83 4.56 31.26
CA GLY A 165 -13.82 4.16 32.24
C GLY A 165 -13.91 4.92 33.57
N GLY A 166 -14.85 5.86 33.70
CA GLY A 166 -15.14 6.64 34.90
C GLY A 166 -15.99 5.90 35.94
N ALA A 167 -16.22 6.54 37.08
CA ALA A 167 -16.90 5.93 38.22
C ALA A 167 -18.41 6.15 38.18
N LEU A 168 -19.20 5.09 38.38
CA LEU A 168 -20.58 5.19 38.84
C LEU A 168 -20.59 4.94 40.36
N ILE A 169 -21.02 5.92 41.15
CA ILE A 169 -21.03 5.86 42.61
C ILE A 169 -22.43 5.97 43.19
N ASN A 170 -22.65 5.37 44.36
CA ASN A 170 -23.87 5.62 45.14
C ASN A 170 -23.75 6.92 45.96
N THR A 171 -24.81 7.25 46.71
CA THR A 171 -24.85 8.48 47.52
C THR A 171 -23.79 8.56 48.62
N ARG A 172 -23.16 7.43 49.02
CA ARG A 172 -22.07 7.40 50.00
C ARG A 172 -20.68 7.61 49.39
N GLY A 173 -20.57 7.65 48.06
CA GLY A 173 -19.28 7.68 47.36
C GLY A 173 -18.66 6.31 47.10
N ASP A 174 -19.40 5.20 47.37
CA ASP A 174 -18.90 3.85 47.06
C ASP A 174 -19.00 3.61 45.55
N LEU A 175 -17.97 3.00 44.95
CA LEU A 175 -17.94 2.62 43.53
C LEU A 175 -18.88 1.45 43.27
N VAL A 176 -19.98 1.68 42.54
CA VAL A 176 -20.99 0.67 42.20
C VAL A 176 -20.93 0.21 40.74
N GLY A 177 -20.18 0.90 39.89
CA GLY A 177 -19.84 0.41 38.54
C GLY A 177 -18.82 1.28 37.79
N ILE A 178 -18.36 0.80 36.63
CA ILE A 178 -17.49 1.52 35.70
C ILE A 178 -18.31 1.95 34.48
N CYS A 179 -18.41 3.26 34.23
CA CYS A 179 -19.12 3.81 33.07
C CYS A 179 -18.53 3.24 31.77
N SER A 180 -19.35 2.68 30.87
CA SER A 180 -18.85 2.04 29.63
C SER A 180 -19.53 2.62 28.38
N ALA A 181 -20.87 2.64 28.32
CA ALA A 181 -21.59 2.91 27.07
C ALA A 181 -22.84 3.79 27.24
N ILE A 182 -23.31 4.32 26.10
CA ILE A 182 -24.64 4.92 25.93
C ILE A 182 -25.35 4.27 24.76
N LEU A 183 -26.68 4.19 24.83
CA LEU A 183 -27.51 3.80 23.68
C LEU A 183 -28.16 5.06 23.11
N SER A 184 -27.69 5.50 21.95
CA SER A 184 -28.15 6.71 21.27
C SER A 184 -27.98 6.57 19.75
N ASN A 185 -28.96 7.10 19.00
CA ASN A 185 -28.87 7.19 17.55
C ASN A 185 -28.06 8.41 17.07
N THR A 186 -27.81 9.37 17.96
CA THR A 186 -27.12 10.64 17.66
C THR A 186 -25.69 10.69 18.22
N GLY A 187 -25.27 9.67 18.98
CA GLY A 187 -23.98 9.67 19.69
C GLY A 187 -23.93 10.63 20.88
N ARG A 188 -25.08 11.12 21.34
CA ARG A 188 -25.24 12.02 22.50
C ARG A 188 -26.14 11.36 23.53
N TYR A 189 -26.02 11.78 24.79
CA TYR A 189 -26.90 11.26 25.84
C TYR A 189 -28.39 11.48 25.50
N GLU A 190 -29.15 10.37 25.47
CA GLU A 190 -30.60 10.31 25.19
C GLU A 190 -31.40 9.66 26.35
N GLY A 191 -30.80 9.55 27.55
CA GLY A 191 -31.46 8.96 28.72
C GLY A 191 -31.09 7.51 29.03
N PHE A 192 -30.27 6.85 28.20
CA PHE A 192 -29.86 5.46 28.37
C PHE A 192 -28.35 5.33 28.48
N SER A 193 -27.84 5.16 29.70
CA SER A 193 -26.42 4.98 29.98
C SER A 193 -26.16 3.68 30.73
N PHE A 194 -24.97 3.10 30.54
CA PHE A 194 -24.62 1.76 31.00
C PHE A 194 -23.27 1.72 31.72
N ALA A 195 -23.23 1.02 32.86
CA ALA A 195 -22.01 0.81 33.63
C ALA A 195 -21.80 -0.68 33.95
N ILE A 196 -20.54 -1.11 33.91
CA ILE A 196 -20.12 -2.47 34.29
C ILE A 196 -20.22 -2.60 35.82
N PRO A 197 -20.89 -3.62 36.36
CA PRO A 197 -21.07 -3.78 37.81
C PRO A 197 -19.75 -3.85 38.60
N ALA A 198 -19.73 -3.19 39.76
CA ALA A 198 -18.55 -3.15 40.64
C ALA A 198 -18.10 -4.54 41.15
N ASN A 199 -19.03 -5.47 41.39
CA ASN A 199 -18.68 -6.81 41.86
C ASN A 199 -17.91 -7.60 40.78
N LEU A 200 -18.37 -7.56 39.53
CA LEU A 200 -17.68 -8.16 38.39
C LEU A 200 -16.31 -7.49 38.17
N THR A 201 -16.29 -6.16 38.21
CA THR A 201 -15.07 -5.34 38.07
C THR A 201 -14.01 -5.75 39.09
N ARG A 202 -14.37 -5.84 40.37
CA ARG A 202 -13.47 -6.23 41.46
C ARG A 202 -12.82 -7.59 41.22
N LYS A 203 -13.59 -8.56 40.73
CA LYS A 203 -13.08 -9.90 40.41
C LYS A 203 -12.10 -9.88 39.25
N VAL A 204 -12.49 -9.24 38.14
CA VAL A 204 -11.65 -9.13 36.92
C VAL A 204 -10.31 -8.50 37.25
N ILE A 205 -10.31 -7.40 38.01
CA ILE A 205 -9.08 -6.71 38.42
C ILE A 205 -8.21 -7.55 39.34
N ALA A 206 -8.82 -8.27 40.29
CA ALA A 206 -8.06 -9.16 41.17
C ALA A 206 -7.33 -10.23 40.35
N ASP A 207 -7.98 -10.82 39.34
CA ASP A 207 -7.34 -11.79 38.45
C ASP A 207 -6.26 -11.17 37.58
N LEU A 208 -6.52 -10.00 36.99
CA LEU A 208 -5.51 -9.28 36.19
C LEU A 208 -4.29 -8.91 37.04
N LYS A 209 -4.49 -8.51 38.30
CA LYS A 209 -3.41 -8.18 39.23
C LYS A 209 -2.61 -9.41 39.68
N GLU A 210 -3.28 -10.53 39.93
CA GLU A 210 -2.67 -11.74 40.50
C GLU A 210 -2.04 -12.65 39.43
N PHE A 211 -2.65 -12.75 38.25
CA PHE A 211 -2.28 -13.70 37.21
C PHE A 211 -1.96 -13.08 35.85
N GLY A 212 -2.13 -11.77 35.66
CA GLY A 212 -1.98 -11.11 34.35
C GLY A 212 -3.09 -11.42 33.34
N ALA A 213 -4.00 -12.35 33.66
CA ALA A 213 -5.12 -12.76 32.82
C ALA A 213 -6.34 -13.16 33.69
N VAL A 214 -7.55 -12.93 33.16
CA VAL A 214 -8.80 -13.24 33.87
C VAL A 214 -9.04 -14.74 33.94
N GLN A 215 -9.25 -15.27 35.15
CA GLN A 215 -9.46 -16.70 35.38
C GLN A 215 -10.97 -16.99 35.41
N ARG A 216 -11.55 -17.50 34.32
CA ARG A 216 -13.01 -17.65 34.18
C ARG A 216 -13.49 -19.07 34.45
N GLY A 217 -14.43 -19.21 35.38
CA GLY A 217 -15.19 -20.44 35.57
C GLY A 217 -16.36 -20.55 34.58
N PHE A 218 -16.58 -21.76 34.06
CA PHE A 218 -17.63 -22.13 33.12
C PHE A 218 -18.38 -23.36 33.63
N LEU A 219 -19.68 -23.38 33.34
CA LEU A 219 -20.55 -24.51 33.60
C LEU A 219 -20.60 -25.51 32.44
N GLY A 220 -20.23 -25.12 31.22
CA GLY A 220 -20.29 -25.98 30.04
C GLY A 220 -21.73 -26.27 29.59
N ILE A 221 -22.46 -25.20 29.28
CA ILE A 221 -23.89 -25.21 28.96
C ILE A 221 -24.21 -24.20 27.86
N GLU A 222 -25.27 -24.48 27.10
CA GLU A 222 -25.96 -23.49 26.25
C GLU A 222 -27.24 -23.06 26.97
N ILE A 223 -27.51 -21.75 26.99
CA ILE A 223 -28.55 -21.15 27.82
C ILE A 223 -29.48 -20.25 27.01
N GLU A 224 -30.75 -20.21 27.42
CA GLU A 224 -31.78 -19.35 26.84
C GLU A 224 -32.58 -18.65 27.95
N ASN A 225 -33.17 -17.49 27.62
CA ASN A 225 -34.11 -16.83 28.52
C ASN A 225 -35.42 -17.60 28.57
N VAL A 226 -36.01 -17.72 29.76
CA VAL A 226 -37.36 -18.26 29.90
C VAL A 226 -38.37 -17.27 29.32
N ASP A 227 -39.14 -17.69 28.32
CA ASP A 227 -40.26 -16.93 27.78
C ASP A 227 -41.63 -17.37 28.35
N ASN A 228 -42.70 -16.70 27.93
CA ASN A 228 -44.07 -16.99 28.38
C ASN A 228 -44.55 -18.39 27.99
N GLU A 229 -44.11 -18.94 26.86
CA GLU A 229 -44.52 -20.27 26.40
C GLU A 229 -43.77 -21.35 27.16
N MET A 230 -42.46 -21.17 27.38
CA MET A 230 -41.63 -22.03 28.19
C MET A 230 -42.10 -22.06 29.64
N ALA A 231 -42.42 -20.91 30.23
CA ALA A 231 -42.92 -20.85 31.61
C ALA A 231 -44.21 -21.66 31.81
N LYS A 232 -45.13 -21.60 30.84
CA LYS A 232 -46.38 -22.40 30.86
C LYS A 232 -46.12 -23.88 30.62
N ARG A 233 -45.22 -24.21 29.69
CA ARG A 233 -44.88 -25.61 29.33
C ARG A 233 -44.16 -26.33 30.46
N LEU A 234 -43.32 -25.62 31.20
CA LEU A 234 -42.46 -26.16 32.26
C LEU A 234 -43.04 -25.97 33.68
N ASP A 235 -44.28 -25.47 33.78
CA ASP A 235 -45.00 -25.19 35.04
C ASP A 235 -44.21 -24.30 36.02
N LEU A 236 -43.62 -23.23 35.49
CA LEU A 236 -42.87 -22.26 36.29
C LEU A 236 -43.80 -21.21 36.93
N PRO A 237 -43.56 -20.81 38.19
CA PRO A 237 -44.41 -19.87 38.91
C PRO A 237 -44.35 -18.44 38.38
N GLU A 238 -43.28 -18.06 37.67
CA GLU A 238 -43.08 -16.77 37.03
C GLU A 238 -42.15 -16.93 35.81
N VAL A 239 -42.20 -15.97 34.88
CA VAL A 239 -41.34 -15.93 33.68
C VAL A 239 -39.97 -15.38 34.09
N SER A 240 -39.20 -16.22 34.77
CA SER A 240 -37.93 -15.89 35.41
C SER A 240 -37.06 -17.13 35.48
N GLY A 241 -35.76 -16.97 35.21
CA GLY A 241 -34.79 -18.07 35.22
C GLY A 241 -34.06 -18.21 33.90
N VAL A 242 -33.15 -19.17 33.86
CA VAL A 242 -32.32 -19.47 32.68
C VAL A 242 -32.50 -20.93 32.29
N TYR A 243 -33.05 -21.14 31.11
CA TYR A 243 -33.29 -22.46 30.54
C TYR A 243 -31.98 -23.06 30.01
N LEU A 244 -31.66 -24.30 30.39
CA LEU A 244 -30.51 -25.04 29.89
C LEU A 244 -30.89 -25.76 28.59
N ALA A 245 -30.59 -25.15 27.46
CA ALA A 245 -30.84 -25.72 26.13
C ALA A 245 -29.95 -26.95 25.86
N SER A 246 -28.68 -26.87 26.27
CA SER A 246 -27.72 -27.96 26.12
C SER A 246 -26.76 -28.02 27.29
N VAL A 247 -26.45 -29.23 27.77
CA VAL A 247 -25.43 -29.49 28.79
C VAL A 247 -24.33 -30.34 28.16
N PHE A 248 -23.11 -29.80 28.08
CA PHE A 248 -22.00 -30.50 27.46
C PHE A 248 -21.50 -31.65 28.35
N LYS A 249 -21.32 -32.84 27.75
CA LYS A 249 -21.02 -34.10 28.46
C LYS A 249 -19.78 -34.08 29.37
N SER A 250 -18.81 -33.19 29.09
CA SER A 250 -17.56 -33.03 29.86
C SER A 250 -17.51 -31.76 30.71
N GLY A 251 -18.60 -30.98 30.72
CA GLY A 251 -18.72 -29.70 31.42
C GLY A 251 -19.12 -29.85 32.89
N SER A 252 -18.86 -28.80 33.67
CA SER A 252 -19.14 -28.75 35.12
C SER A 252 -20.61 -29.00 35.48
N ALA A 253 -21.54 -28.61 34.60
CA ALA A 253 -22.97 -28.84 34.75
C ALA A 253 -23.33 -30.32 34.64
N ALA A 254 -22.72 -31.06 33.70
CA ALA A 254 -22.90 -32.50 33.59
C ALA A 254 -22.36 -33.23 34.83
N ASP A 255 -21.18 -32.83 35.33
CA ASP A 255 -20.60 -33.36 36.57
C ASP A 255 -21.51 -33.10 37.78
N ALA A 256 -22.17 -31.93 37.80
CA ALA A 256 -23.14 -31.52 38.80
C ALA A 256 -24.55 -32.14 38.62
N LYS A 257 -24.74 -33.01 37.62
CA LYS A 257 -26.01 -33.68 37.28
C LYS A 257 -27.13 -32.72 36.86
N LEU A 258 -26.78 -31.53 36.38
CA LEU A 258 -27.69 -30.70 35.59
C LEU A 258 -27.94 -31.36 34.24
N ARG A 259 -29.12 -31.13 33.68
CA ARG A 259 -29.60 -31.75 32.44
C ARG A 259 -30.20 -30.68 31.53
N ASN A 260 -30.30 -31.03 30.26
CA ASN A 260 -31.11 -30.25 29.32
C ASN A 260 -32.52 -30.11 29.89
N GLU A 261 -33.14 -28.96 29.62
CA GLU A 261 -34.46 -28.55 30.11
C GLU A 261 -34.55 -28.14 31.58
N ASP A 262 -33.46 -28.21 32.35
CA ASP A 262 -33.43 -27.58 33.67
C ASP A 262 -33.54 -26.06 33.55
N VAL A 263 -34.22 -25.43 34.51
CA VAL A 263 -34.32 -23.96 34.58
C VAL A 263 -33.60 -23.47 35.82
N VAL A 264 -32.45 -22.83 35.67
CA VAL A 264 -31.70 -22.26 36.78
C VAL A 264 -32.41 -21.01 37.29
N ILE A 265 -32.68 -20.97 38.61
CA ILE A 265 -33.39 -19.88 39.28
C ILE A 265 -32.50 -19.14 40.29
N SER A 266 -31.35 -19.70 40.67
CA SER A 266 -30.39 -19.04 41.55
C SER A 266 -28.98 -19.64 41.48
N ILE A 267 -27.97 -18.77 41.62
CA ILE A 267 -26.56 -19.13 41.86
C ILE A 267 -26.14 -18.60 43.24
N ASN A 268 -25.61 -19.47 44.11
CA ASN A 268 -25.15 -19.15 45.47
C ASN A 268 -26.17 -18.35 46.32
N GLY A 269 -27.46 -18.63 46.14
CA GLY A 269 -28.56 -17.95 46.85
C GLY A 269 -28.96 -16.59 46.26
N THR A 270 -28.27 -16.10 45.22
CA THR A 270 -28.66 -14.92 44.46
C THR A 270 -29.64 -15.33 43.37
N LYS A 271 -30.81 -14.69 43.29
CA LYS A 271 -31.80 -14.99 42.24
C LYS A 271 -31.22 -14.73 40.86
N THR A 272 -31.55 -15.58 39.90
CA THR A 272 -31.12 -15.49 38.51
C THR A 272 -32.37 -15.37 37.63
N LYS A 273 -32.58 -14.21 37.02
CA LYS A 273 -33.82 -13.93 36.28
C LYS A 273 -33.70 -14.11 34.79
N ASN A 274 -32.51 -13.92 34.23
CA ASN A 274 -32.23 -13.94 32.81
C ASN A 274 -30.78 -14.36 32.54
N THR A 275 -30.45 -14.60 31.27
CA THR A 275 -29.13 -15.07 30.83
C THR A 275 -28.00 -14.09 31.14
N ALA A 276 -28.27 -12.78 31.13
CA ALA A 276 -27.29 -11.74 31.48
C ALA A 276 -26.86 -11.83 32.96
N GLU A 277 -27.83 -11.91 33.88
CA GLU A 277 -27.58 -12.09 35.31
C GLU A 277 -26.82 -13.40 35.57
N PHE A 278 -27.19 -14.47 34.86
CA PHE A 278 -26.53 -15.76 34.99
C PHE A 278 -25.07 -15.71 34.56
N MET A 279 -24.77 -15.13 33.40
CA MET A 279 -23.40 -15.01 32.91
C MET A 279 -22.54 -14.16 33.85
N GLU A 280 -23.08 -13.05 34.39
CA GLU A 280 -22.39 -12.24 35.40
C GLU A 280 -22.09 -13.04 36.68
N GLN A 281 -23.10 -13.73 37.21
CA GLN A 281 -22.99 -14.50 38.45
C GLN A 281 -21.95 -15.62 38.35
N VAL A 282 -21.90 -16.33 37.22
CA VAL A 282 -20.92 -17.40 36.99
C VAL A 282 -19.52 -16.83 36.74
N ALA A 283 -19.40 -15.72 36.00
CA ALA A 283 -18.12 -15.08 35.67
C ALA A 283 -17.40 -14.46 36.88
N ALA A 284 -18.12 -14.27 37.99
CA ALA A 284 -17.56 -13.83 39.27
C ALA A 284 -16.69 -14.90 39.97
N TYR A 285 -16.57 -16.11 39.41
CA TYR A 285 -15.81 -17.22 40.00
C TYR A 285 -14.70 -17.72 39.07
N ARG A 286 -13.68 -18.35 39.66
CA ARG A 286 -12.50 -18.92 38.98
C ARG A 286 -12.73 -20.41 38.64
N PRO A 287 -11.92 -21.00 37.74
CA PRO A 287 -11.83 -22.46 37.65
C PRO A 287 -11.51 -23.07 39.02
N SER A 288 -12.06 -24.26 39.29
CA SER A 288 -12.02 -24.96 40.57
C SER A 288 -12.92 -24.43 41.69
N ASP A 289 -13.50 -23.22 41.58
CA ASP A 289 -14.48 -22.75 42.55
C ASP A 289 -15.75 -23.61 42.49
N VAL A 290 -16.42 -23.78 43.62
CA VAL A 290 -17.67 -24.53 43.72
C VAL A 290 -18.82 -23.55 43.91
N ILE A 291 -19.79 -23.60 43.00
CA ILE A 291 -21.02 -22.81 43.10
C ILE A 291 -22.21 -23.72 43.36
N GLU A 292 -23.16 -23.23 44.17
CA GLU A 292 -24.46 -23.84 44.37
C GLU A 292 -25.43 -23.32 43.30
N VAL A 293 -26.06 -24.24 42.57
CA VAL A 293 -27.03 -23.96 41.52
C VAL A 293 -28.39 -24.48 41.96
N MET A 294 -29.36 -23.59 42.15
CA MET A 294 -30.76 -23.98 42.34
C MET A 294 -31.49 -23.92 41.00
N TYR A 295 -32.24 -24.98 40.68
CA TYR A 295 -32.89 -25.15 39.40
C TYR A 295 -34.24 -25.87 39.54
N VAL A 296 -35.11 -25.69 38.56
CA VAL A 296 -36.40 -26.38 38.44
C VAL A 296 -36.28 -27.48 37.40
N ARG A 297 -36.76 -28.69 37.73
CA ARG A 297 -36.95 -29.80 36.78
C ARG A 297 -38.30 -30.43 37.06
N ALA A 298 -39.13 -30.58 36.03
CA ALA A 298 -40.46 -31.16 36.16
C ALA A 298 -41.33 -30.53 37.28
N GLY A 299 -41.26 -29.20 37.43
CA GLY A 299 -42.02 -28.44 38.43
C GLY A 299 -41.44 -28.42 39.85
N GLU A 300 -40.40 -29.20 40.15
CA GLU A 300 -39.79 -29.25 41.48
C GLU A 300 -38.49 -28.43 41.57
N VAL A 301 -38.31 -27.69 42.66
CA VAL A 301 -37.07 -26.93 42.96
C VAL A 301 -36.03 -27.87 43.58
N MET A 302 -34.85 -27.93 42.96
CA MET A 302 -33.70 -28.70 43.42
C MET A 302 -32.46 -27.81 43.55
N SER A 303 -31.44 -28.31 44.23
CA SER A 303 -30.11 -27.69 44.27
C SER A 303 -29.00 -28.71 43.98
N THR A 304 -27.89 -28.23 43.40
CA THR A 304 -26.68 -29.00 43.19
C THR A 304 -25.44 -28.12 43.37
N LYS A 305 -24.28 -28.75 43.58
CA LYS A 305 -22.99 -28.06 43.65
C LYS A 305 -22.19 -28.38 42.40
N ALA A 306 -21.81 -27.35 41.66
CA ALA A 306 -21.01 -27.46 40.45
C ALA A 306 -19.61 -26.91 40.68
N LYS A 307 -18.58 -27.74 40.48
CA LYS A 307 -17.19 -27.31 40.49
C LYS A 307 -16.86 -26.76 39.10
N LEU A 308 -16.57 -25.46 39.02
CA LEU A 308 -16.33 -24.76 37.76
C LEU A 308 -15.03 -25.20 37.09
N LYS A 309 -15.02 -25.14 35.76
CA LYS A 309 -13.89 -25.46 34.89
C LYS A 309 -13.63 -24.28 33.95
N ASN A 310 -12.47 -24.20 33.32
CA ASN A 310 -12.20 -23.22 32.26
C ASN A 310 -12.84 -23.64 30.92
N GLN A 311 -12.69 -22.83 29.86
CA GLN A 311 -13.31 -23.08 28.54
C GLN A 311 -12.90 -24.42 27.89
N ILE A 312 -11.79 -25.01 28.33
CA ILE A 312 -11.26 -26.28 27.82
C ILE A 312 -11.51 -27.45 28.78
N ASN A 313 -12.43 -27.28 29.74
CA ASN A 313 -12.84 -28.27 30.74
C ASN A 313 -11.75 -28.70 31.75
N SER A 314 -10.79 -27.82 32.07
CA SER A 314 -9.78 -28.02 33.13
C SER A 314 -10.08 -27.18 34.38
N THR A 315 -9.56 -27.60 35.54
CA THR A 315 -9.61 -26.82 36.80
C THR A 315 -8.32 -26.07 37.09
N GLU A 316 -7.33 -26.13 36.20
CA GLU A 316 -6.04 -25.47 36.38
C GLU A 316 -6.14 -23.96 36.16
N LEU A 317 -5.39 -23.21 36.96
CA LEU A 317 -5.21 -21.77 36.79
C LEU A 317 -4.08 -21.52 35.80
N VAL A 318 -4.27 -20.53 34.94
CA VAL A 318 -3.26 -20.15 33.95
C VAL A 318 -2.32 -19.14 34.60
N ALA A 319 -1.09 -19.57 34.93
CA ALA A 319 -0.06 -18.72 35.54
C ALA A 319 0.96 -18.23 34.51
N VAL A 320 1.26 -16.94 34.56
CA VAL A 320 2.24 -16.24 33.73
C VAL A 320 3.58 -16.25 34.48
N ARG A 321 4.69 -16.64 33.82
CA ARG A 321 6.03 -16.65 34.45
C ARG A 321 6.93 -15.57 33.87
N GLU A 322 7.54 -14.78 34.76
CA GLU A 322 8.53 -13.74 34.46
C GLU A 322 9.89 -14.16 35.06
N ASP A 323 10.65 -15.00 34.36
CA ASP A 323 11.97 -15.51 34.80
C ASP A 323 13.12 -14.69 34.18
N GLY A 324 14.31 -14.69 34.80
CA GLY A 324 15.39 -13.72 34.56
C GLY A 324 15.73 -13.41 33.09
N ILE A 325 16.00 -14.43 32.26
CA ILE A 325 16.30 -14.25 30.83
C ILE A 325 15.09 -13.79 30.01
N LEU A 326 13.87 -14.17 30.40
CA LEU A 326 12.63 -13.74 29.76
C LEU A 326 12.36 -12.25 30.02
N LYS A 327 12.78 -11.74 31.18
CA LYS A 327 12.73 -10.31 31.53
C LYS A 327 13.72 -9.47 30.71
N GLU A 328 14.91 -10.00 30.41
CA GLU A 328 15.90 -9.34 29.54
C GLU A 328 15.44 -9.30 28.08
N LEU A 329 14.90 -10.41 27.59
CA LEU A 329 14.28 -10.50 26.26
C LEU A 329 12.99 -9.67 26.18
N GLY A 330 12.29 -9.53 27.30
CA GLY A 330 11.12 -8.69 27.53
C GLY A 330 9.82 -9.25 26.96
N PHE A 331 9.50 -10.46 27.37
CA PHE A 331 8.20 -11.09 27.18
C PHE A 331 7.90 -12.02 28.37
N GLU A 332 6.63 -12.18 28.68
CA GLU A 332 6.15 -13.15 29.66
C GLU A 332 5.54 -14.34 28.92
N LEU A 333 5.82 -15.54 29.40
CA LEU A 333 5.39 -16.78 28.76
C LEU A 333 4.61 -17.65 29.74
N ARG A 334 3.78 -18.53 29.18
CA ARG A 334 3.13 -19.62 29.90
C ARG A 334 3.24 -20.92 29.12
N ASP A 335 3.12 -22.05 29.79
CA ASP A 335 3.00 -23.34 29.10
C ASP A 335 1.70 -23.39 28.30
N MET A 336 1.74 -24.10 27.16
CA MET A 336 0.52 -24.43 26.43
C MET A 336 -0.34 -25.38 27.25
N ASP A 337 -1.64 -25.12 27.25
CA ASP A 337 -2.62 -26.03 27.83
C ASP A 337 -2.90 -27.23 26.90
N SER A 338 -3.66 -28.20 27.41
CA SER A 338 -3.96 -29.44 26.69
C SER A 338 -4.72 -29.25 25.38
N TYR A 339 -5.52 -28.18 25.26
CA TYR A 339 -6.28 -27.87 24.06
C TYR A 339 -5.38 -27.23 23.00
N GLU A 340 -4.59 -26.25 23.39
CA GLU A 340 -3.61 -25.60 22.53
C GLU A 340 -2.64 -26.65 21.96
N LYS A 341 -2.25 -27.64 22.77
CA LYS A 341 -1.42 -28.76 22.33
C LYS A 341 -2.08 -29.64 21.27
N SER A 342 -3.40 -29.75 21.32
CA SER A 342 -4.20 -30.52 20.33
C SER A 342 -4.48 -29.75 19.04
N VAL A 343 -4.50 -28.41 19.09
CA VAL A 343 -4.90 -27.56 17.96
C VAL A 343 -3.70 -27.02 17.19
N PHE A 344 -2.66 -26.58 17.90
CA PHE A 344 -1.54 -25.86 17.29
C PHE A 344 -0.33 -26.75 17.08
N ALA A 345 0.17 -27.39 18.14
CA ALA A 345 1.35 -28.26 18.09
C ALA A 345 1.44 -29.10 19.36
N PRO A 346 1.98 -30.35 19.32
CA PRO A 346 2.06 -31.21 20.50
C PRO A 346 2.87 -30.58 21.65
N ASN A 347 3.79 -29.67 21.34
CA ASN A 347 4.68 -28.98 22.27
C ASN A 347 4.81 -27.49 21.91
N GLY A 348 4.90 -26.63 22.92
CA GLY A 348 5.16 -25.20 22.76
C GLY A 348 4.79 -24.38 24.01
N VAL A 349 5.07 -23.09 23.96
CA VAL A 349 4.75 -22.12 25.02
C VAL A 349 4.04 -20.90 24.43
N VAL A 350 3.12 -20.31 25.19
CA VAL A 350 2.31 -19.18 24.73
C VAL A 350 2.89 -17.88 25.27
N VAL A 351 2.98 -16.88 24.39
CA VAL A 351 3.36 -15.50 24.73
C VAL A 351 2.18 -14.83 25.41
N VAL A 352 2.37 -14.37 26.65
CA VAL A 352 1.32 -13.74 27.45
C VAL A 352 1.39 -12.23 27.31
N SER A 353 2.59 -11.67 27.45
CA SER A 353 2.81 -10.25 27.34
C SER A 353 4.16 -10.01 26.69
N VAL A 354 4.31 -8.86 26.05
CA VAL A 354 5.56 -8.42 25.47
C VAL A 354 5.87 -7.03 25.98
N LYS A 355 7.00 -6.89 26.65
CA LYS A 355 7.46 -5.64 27.25
C LYS A 355 7.91 -4.69 26.16
N MET A 356 7.26 -3.53 26.07
CA MET A 356 7.56 -2.55 25.04
C MET A 356 8.98 -1.98 25.16
N GLY A 357 9.71 -1.91 24.04
CA GLY A 357 11.11 -1.45 23.98
C GLY A 357 12.17 -2.51 24.32
N SER A 358 11.76 -3.75 24.60
CA SER A 358 12.64 -4.89 24.79
C SER A 358 13.03 -5.56 23.46
N ILE A 359 13.89 -6.58 23.51
CA ILE A 359 14.33 -7.32 22.31
C ILE A 359 13.14 -7.98 21.62
N ILE A 360 12.25 -8.63 22.37
CA ILE A 360 11.05 -9.27 21.81
C ILE A 360 9.97 -8.24 21.47
N GLY A 361 9.84 -7.15 22.24
CA GLY A 361 8.93 -6.04 21.94
C GLY A 361 9.24 -5.26 20.67
N ASN A 362 10.38 -5.57 20.06
CA ASN A 362 10.85 -5.06 18.78
C ASN A 362 10.57 -6.05 17.63
N THR A 363 10.07 -7.25 17.91
CA THR A 363 9.64 -8.22 16.89
C THR A 363 8.13 -8.10 16.60
N LYS A 364 7.60 -8.92 15.69
CA LYS A 364 6.15 -9.08 15.45
C LYS A 364 5.48 -10.07 16.41
N MET A 365 6.21 -10.55 17.42
CA MET A 365 5.65 -11.46 18.42
C MET A 365 4.65 -10.70 19.29
N GLU A 366 3.41 -11.18 19.32
CA GLU A 366 2.32 -10.58 20.09
C GLU A 366 1.84 -11.54 21.17
N PRO A 367 1.20 -11.02 22.24
CA PRO A 367 0.39 -11.85 23.14
C PRO A 367 -0.51 -12.82 22.35
N GLY A 368 -0.49 -14.09 22.69
CA GLY A 368 -1.20 -15.17 22.01
C GLY A 368 -0.36 -15.99 21.03
N TYR A 369 0.87 -15.57 20.69
CA TYR A 369 1.77 -16.36 19.85
C TYR A 369 2.20 -17.67 20.55
N VAL A 370 2.38 -18.73 19.78
CA VAL A 370 2.89 -20.02 20.28
C VAL A 370 4.32 -20.25 19.77
N ILE A 371 5.29 -20.32 20.69
CA ILE A 371 6.68 -20.65 20.39
C ILE A 371 6.83 -22.17 20.43
N THR A 372 6.98 -22.79 19.27
CA THR A 372 7.11 -24.26 19.12
C THR A 372 8.56 -24.71 18.94
N ARG A 373 9.44 -23.85 18.42
CA ARG A 373 10.88 -24.12 18.23
C ARG A 373 11.73 -22.85 18.39
N VAL A 374 12.99 -23.00 18.80
CA VAL A 374 14.04 -21.95 18.76
C VAL A 374 15.32 -22.57 18.21
N ASN A 375 15.91 -21.98 17.16
CA ASN A 375 17.10 -22.49 16.45
C ASN A 375 17.03 -24.00 16.16
N ASP A 376 15.92 -24.44 15.57
CA ASP A 376 15.62 -25.84 15.26
C ASP A 376 15.52 -26.80 16.47
N LYS A 377 15.53 -26.31 17.71
CA LYS A 377 15.23 -27.11 18.90
C LYS A 377 13.77 -26.96 19.28
N GLU A 378 13.10 -28.09 19.53
CA GLU A 378 11.71 -28.11 19.97
C GLU A 378 11.56 -27.57 21.39
N VAL A 379 10.51 -26.77 21.62
CA VAL A 379 10.20 -26.16 22.91
C VAL A 379 9.04 -26.93 23.55
N THR A 380 9.30 -27.62 24.65
CA THR A 380 8.30 -28.47 25.33
C THR A 380 7.64 -27.81 26.53
N SER A 381 8.28 -26.80 27.12
CA SER A 381 7.78 -26.01 28.25
C SER A 381 8.56 -24.70 28.40
N VAL A 382 8.03 -23.77 29.20
CA VAL A 382 8.70 -22.49 29.51
C VAL A 382 10.04 -22.74 30.18
N THR A 383 10.11 -23.73 31.08
CA THR A 383 11.36 -24.14 31.74
C THR A 383 12.40 -24.63 30.73
N ALA A 384 12.01 -25.50 29.79
CA ALA A 384 12.93 -26.04 28.78
C ALA A 384 13.44 -24.95 27.82
N LEU A 385 12.61 -23.93 27.55
CA LEU A 385 13.00 -22.76 26.77
C LEU A 385 14.00 -21.89 27.54
N ILE A 386 13.78 -21.62 28.81
CA ILE A 386 14.71 -20.83 29.66
C ILE A 386 16.08 -21.50 29.70
N GLU A 387 16.14 -22.79 30.04
CA GLU A 387 17.40 -23.55 30.09
C GLU A 387 18.14 -23.54 28.75
N TYR A 388 17.39 -23.60 27.64
CA TYR A 388 17.97 -23.52 26.32
C TYR A 388 18.53 -22.13 26.03
N LEU A 389 17.78 -21.06 26.29
CA LEU A 389 18.22 -19.68 26.03
C LEU A 389 19.46 -19.32 26.87
N GLU A 390 19.50 -19.74 28.13
CA GLU A 390 20.66 -19.53 29.02
C GLU A 390 21.92 -20.26 28.52
N SER A 391 21.75 -21.41 27.86
CA SER A 391 22.86 -22.16 27.26
C SER A 391 23.51 -21.48 26.05
N GLN A 392 22.86 -20.49 25.42
CA GLN A 392 23.30 -19.90 24.15
C GLN A 392 24.28 -18.72 24.28
N LYS A 393 24.61 -18.21 25.48
CA LYS A 393 25.70 -17.24 25.75
C LYS A 393 25.79 -15.96 24.86
N VAL A 394 24.74 -15.55 24.14
CA VAL A 394 24.79 -14.37 23.25
C VAL A 394 23.54 -13.50 23.42
N VAL A 395 23.52 -12.65 24.44
CA VAL A 395 22.64 -11.47 24.47
C VAL A 395 23.43 -10.29 25.04
N THR A 396 24.36 -9.77 24.26
CA THR A 396 24.83 -8.39 24.47
C THR A 396 25.23 -7.80 23.13
N VAL A 397 24.60 -6.67 22.78
CA VAL A 397 24.80 -5.80 21.61
C VAL A 397 24.08 -6.22 20.31
N MET A 398 22.75 -6.10 20.23
CA MET A 398 22.08 -5.77 18.96
C MET A 398 21.75 -4.28 18.96
N SER A 399 22.32 -3.56 18.01
CA SER A 399 22.15 -2.10 17.90
C SER A 399 20.78 -1.76 17.32
N LYS A 400 20.27 -0.54 17.56
CA LYS A 400 19.01 0.00 17.00
C LYS A 400 18.84 -0.18 15.47
N ILE A 401 19.92 -0.44 14.73
CA ILE A 401 19.93 -0.64 13.27
C ILE A 401 19.27 -1.98 12.89
N ASP A 402 19.42 -3.04 13.69
CA ASP A 402 18.85 -4.36 13.37
C ASP A 402 17.33 -4.37 13.48
N LEU A 403 16.74 -3.58 14.39
CA LEU A 403 15.28 -3.52 14.54
C LEU A 403 14.59 -2.90 13.32
N GLU A 404 15.07 -1.74 12.87
CA GLU A 404 14.46 -1.06 11.72
C GLU A 404 14.66 -1.89 10.44
N PHE A 405 15.83 -2.52 10.31
CA PHE A 405 16.12 -3.47 9.25
C PHE A 405 15.14 -4.64 9.24
N ASN A 406 15.00 -5.35 10.38
CA ASN A 406 14.12 -6.52 10.48
C ASN A 406 12.64 -6.14 10.22
N LYS A 407 12.21 -4.98 10.69
CA LYS A 407 10.84 -4.49 10.44
C LYS A 407 10.58 -4.28 8.95
N ASN A 408 11.50 -3.59 8.28
CA ASN A 408 11.41 -3.38 6.83
C ASN A 408 11.39 -4.74 6.11
N GLU A 409 12.34 -5.62 6.45
CA GLU A 409 12.46 -6.94 5.86
C GLU A 409 11.15 -7.72 5.98
N ASP A 410 10.59 -7.86 7.18
CA ASP A 410 9.34 -8.58 7.40
C ASP A 410 8.18 -7.97 6.60
N THR A 411 8.08 -6.64 6.55
CA THR A 411 7.00 -5.96 5.80
C THR A 411 7.14 -6.21 4.30
N HIS A 412 8.35 -6.19 3.75
CA HIS A 412 8.56 -6.50 2.33
C HIS A 412 8.37 -7.97 2.03
N GLN A 413 8.79 -8.88 2.91
CA GLN A 413 8.53 -10.31 2.77
C GLN A 413 7.01 -10.59 2.71
N LEU A 414 6.21 -9.99 3.59
CA LEU A 414 4.75 -10.09 3.54
C LEU A 414 4.17 -9.49 2.24
N THR A 415 4.71 -8.37 1.80
CA THR A 415 4.27 -7.72 0.55
C THR A 415 4.58 -8.61 -0.66
N ILE A 416 5.75 -9.24 -0.69
CA ILE A 416 6.16 -10.20 -1.73
C ILE A 416 5.27 -11.45 -1.68
N ALA A 417 5.01 -12.03 -0.50
CA ALA A 417 4.11 -13.18 -0.36
C ALA A 417 2.70 -12.87 -0.89
N ASN A 418 2.17 -11.68 -0.56
CA ASN A 418 0.88 -11.21 -1.08
C ASN A 418 0.87 -10.98 -2.59
N PHE A 419 2.01 -10.58 -3.17
CA PHE A 419 2.19 -10.45 -4.62
C PHE A 419 2.22 -11.82 -5.30
N LEU A 420 3.01 -12.76 -4.77
CA LEU A 420 3.11 -14.12 -5.28
C LEU A 420 1.76 -14.86 -5.25
N HIS A 421 1.02 -14.73 -4.14
CA HIS A 421 -0.32 -15.31 -4.05
C HIS A 421 -1.30 -14.79 -5.11
N LYS A 422 -1.17 -13.51 -5.53
CA LYS A 422 -1.99 -12.96 -6.63
C LYS A 422 -1.55 -13.54 -7.97
N LEU A 423 -0.24 -13.71 -8.19
CA LEU A 423 0.27 -14.37 -9.39
C LEU A 423 -0.21 -15.81 -9.49
N ASP A 424 -0.21 -16.58 -8.40
CA ASP A 424 -0.71 -17.97 -8.38
C ASP A 424 -2.14 -18.05 -8.91
N LYS A 425 -3.00 -17.09 -8.54
CA LYS A 425 -4.38 -17.02 -9.05
C LYS A 425 -4.43 -16.67 -10.54
N ILE A 426 -3.62 -15.71 -10.98
CA ILE A 426 -3.52 -15.31 -12.39
C ILE A 426 -3.02 -16.48 -13.25
N TYR A 427 -2.09 -17.28 -12.73
CA TYR A 427 -1.48 -18.40 -13.44
C TYR A 427 -2.43 -19.57 -13.70
N LEU A 428 -3.57 -19.62 -13.00
CA LEU A 428 -4.65 -20.56 -13.30
C LEU A 428 -5.51 -20.15 -14.50
N GLY A 429 -5.25 -19.00 -15.15
CA GLY A 429 -5.99 -18.56 -16.33
C GLY A 429 -7.50 -18.48 -16.08
N GLY A 430 -8.28 -19.21 -16.88
CA GLY A 430 -9.72 -19.36 -16.73
C GLY A 430 -10.18 -20.29 -15.61
N GLY A 431 -9.25 -20.87 -14.84
CA GLY A 431 -9.50 -21.78 -13.72
C GLY A 431 -9.22 -23.25 -14.05
N LYS A 432 -9.04 -24.06 -12.99
CA LYS A 432 -8.66 -25.49 -13.11
C LYS A 432 -9.64 -26.30 -13.96
N ASP A 433 -10.95 -26.08 -13.80
CA ASP A 433 -11.99 -26.81 -14.56
C ASP A 433 -11.87 -26.56 -16.07
N ARG A 434 -11.46 -25.36 -16.47
CA ARG A 434 -11.28 -25.01 -17.88
C ARG A 434 -9.97 -25.56 -18.44
N ILE A 435 -8.92 -25.64 -17.63
CA ILE A 435 -7.66 -26.30 -17.99
C ILE A 435 -7.92 -27.80 -18.21
N GLU A 436 -8.62 -28.46 -17.29
CA GLU A 436 -8.99 -29.87 -17.41
C GLU A 436 -9.83 -30.14 -18.66
N LYS A 437 -10.81 -29.26 -18.95
CA LYS A 437 -11.59 -29.35 -20.19
C LYS A 437 -10.70 -29.21 -21.44
N LEU A 438 -9.74 -28.28 -21.43
CA LEU A 438 -8.79 -28.10 -22.53
C LEU A 438 -7.93 -29.36 -22.74
N HIS A 439 -7.51 -30.01 -21.65
CA HIS A 439 -6.77 -31.27 -21.70
C HIS A 439 -7.62 -32.42 -22.27
N GLN A 440 -8.91 -32.48 -21.95
CA GLN A 440 -9.86 -33.45 -22.54
C GLN A 440 -10.04 -33.28 -24.05
N GLU A 441 -9.82 -32.06 -24.57
CA GLU A 441 -9.79 -31.75 -26.00
C GLU A 441 -8.43 -32.09 -26.65
N GLY A 442 -7.47 -32.64 -25.90
CA GLY A 442 -6.14 -33.03 -26.38
C GLY A 442 -5.13 -31.90 -26.49
N LYS A 443 -5.43 -30.71 -25.94
CA LYS A 443 -4.64 -29.49 -26.08
C LYS A 443 -3.84 -29.20 -24.81
N MET A 444 -2.64 -28.64 -24.94
CA MET A 444 -1.89 -28.08 -23.81
C MET A 444 -2.37 -26.66 -23.50
N SER A 445 -2.31 -26.24 -22.24
CA SER A 445 -2.54 -24.84 -21.86
C SER A 445 -1.41 -23.92 -22.34
N ALA A 446 -1.68 -22.61 -22.39
CA ALA A 446 -0.69 -21.62 -22.85
C ALA A 446 0.64 -21.70 -22.08
N ARG A 447 0.59 -21.89 -20.76
CA ARG A 447 1.79 -21.98 -19.90
C ARG A 447 2.54 -23.29 -20.10
N GLU A 448 1.82 -24.42 -20.19
CA GLU A 448 2.44 -25.71 -20.50
C GLU A 448 3.15 -25.70 -21.86
N ARG A 449 2.56 -25.03 -22.87
CA ARG A 449 3.19 -24.86 -24.19
C ARG A 449 4.49 -24.05 -24.08
N ILE A 450 4.48 -22.96 -23.32
CA ILE A 450 5.69 -22.14 -23.07
C ILE A 450 6.76 -22.94 -22.33
N ASP A 451 6.41 -23.62 -21.24
CA ASP A 451 7.34 -24.39 -20.41
C ASP A 451 7.97 -25.57 -21.17
N TYR A 452 7.25 -26.11 -22.15
CA TYR A 452 7.77 -27.11 -23.08
C TYR A 452 8.70 -26.50 -24.13
N LEU A 453 8.32 -25.34 -24.69
CA LEU A 453 9.03 -24.68 -25.78
C LEU A 453 10.40 -24.12 -25.37
N ILE A 454 10.51 -23.54 -24.18
CA ILE A 454 11.75 -22.92 -23.70
C ILE A 454 12.82 -23.96 -23.33
N ASP A 455 14.09 -23.55 -23.39
CA ASP A 455 15.21 -24.37 -22.95
C ASP A 455 15.15 -24.65 -21.44
N LYS A 456 15.51 -25.87 -21.03
CA LYS A 456 15.32 -26.36 -19.64
C LYS A 456 16.13 -25.60 -18.58
N ASP A 457 17.24 -25.00 -18.98
CA ASP A 457 18.12 -24.17 -18.16
C ASP A 457 17.82 -22.66 -18.29
N SER A 458 16.82 -22.28 -19.09
CA SER A 458 16.42 -20.89 -19.28
C SER A 458 15.31 -20.48 -18.32
N SER A 459 15.40 -19.26 -17.77
CA SER A 459 14.25 -18.63 -17.12
C SER A 459 13.28 -18.04 -18.15
N PHE A 460 11.99 -17.99 -17.82
CA PHE A 460 10.98 -17.24 -18.58
C PHE A 460 10.67 -15.93 -17.84
N PHE A 461 10.84 -14.79 -18.52
CA PHE A 461 10.45 -13.49 -17.97
C PHE A 461 9.10 -13.11 -18.56
N GLU A 462 8.04 -13.32 -17.79
CA GLU A 462 6.69 -12.98 -18.22
C GLU A 462 6.48 -11.46 -18.21
N VAL A 463 6.05 -10.94 -19.35
CA VAL A 463 5.64 -9.54 -19.55
C VAL A 463 4.13 -9.47 -19.39
N GLY A 464 3.65 -8.57 -18.54
CA GLY A 464 2.24 -8.23 -18.38
C GLY A 464 1.41 -9.31 -17.67
N ALA A 465 1.99 -10.07 -16.73
CA ALA A 465 1.24 -11.09 -15.97
C ALA A 465 -0.03 -10.51 -15.31
N PHE A 466 0.06 -9.31 -14.74
CA PHE A 466 -1.07 -8.62 -14.13
C PHE A 466 -2.04 -7.94 -15.10
N ALA A 467 -1.80 -7.99 -16.42
CA ALA A 467 -2.70 -7.35 -17.39
C ALA A 467 -4.16 -7.78 -17.17
N GLY A 468 -5.08 -6.81 -17.12
CA GLY A 468 -6.50 -7.07 -16.87
C GLY A 468 -6.87 -7.40 -15.41
N TYR A 469 -5.92 -7.41 -14.47
CA TYR A 469 -6.19 -7.61 -13.05
C TYR A 469 -7.16 -6.55 -12.50
N ASP A 470 -8.23 -6.98 -11.83
CA ASP A 470 -9.34 -6.15 -11.34
C ASP A 470 -10.07 -5.30 -12.41
N MET A 471 -9.83 -5.56 -13.70
CA MET A 471 -10.54 -4.92 -14.82
C MET A 471 -11.66 -5.83 -15.34
N TYR A 472 -12.65 -5.22 -16.02
CA TYR A 472 -13.73 -5.93 -16.71
C TYR A 472 -14.55 -6.87 -15.80
N LYS A 473 -14.81 -6.46 -14.55
CA LYS A 473 -15.50 -7.29 -13.55
C LYS A 473 -16.89 -7.73 -14.02
N GLU A 474 -17.59 -6.83 -14.71
CA GLU A 474 -18.89 -7.04 -15.36
C GLU A 474 -18.85 -8.10 -16.46
N HIS A 475 -17.68 -8.38 -17.04
CA HIS A 475 -17.46 -9.44 -18.03
C HIS A 475 -16.87 -10.72 -17.42
N GLY A 476 -16.68 -10.76 -16.09
CA GLY A 476 -16.06 -11.87 -15.36
C GLY A 476 -14.53 -11.85 -15.36
N GLY A 477 -13.91 -10.71 -15.70
CA GLY A 477 -12.47 -10.51 -15.71
C GLY A 477 -11.74 -11.12 -16.91
N CYS A 478 -10.46 -10.73 -17.05
CA CYS A 478 -9.56 -11.22 -18.09
C CYS A 478 -8.15 -11.43 -17.51
N PRO A 479 -7.91 -12.52 -16.75
CA PRO A 479 -6.61 -12.80 -16.14
C PRO A 479 -5.48 -12.80 -17.18
N ALA A 480 -4.37 -12.12 -16.86
CA ALA A 480 -3.24 -11.89 -17.75
C ALA A 480 -3.58 -11.26 -19.12
N GLY A 481 -4.79 -10.70 -19.29
CA GLY A 481 -5.30 -10.24 -20.57
C GLY A 481 -5.62 -11.38 -21.55
N GLY A 482 -5.82 -12.61 -21.09
CA GLY A 482 -6.16 -13.76 -21.96
C GLY A 482 -5.01 -14.21 -22.88
N VAL A 483 -3.78 -13.76 -22.61
CA VAL A 483 -2.58 -14.09 -23.38
C VAL A 483 -1.37 -14.07 -22.44
N VAL A 484 -0.50 -15.06 -22.55
CA VAL A 484 0.79 -15.10 -21.85
C VAL A 484 1.86 -14.61 -22.81
N THR A 485 2.63 -13.61 -22.41
CA THR A 485 3.71 -13.05 -23.23
C THR A 485 5.00 -12.98 -22.44
N GLY A 486 6.16 -13.23 -23.03
CA GLY A 486 7.41 -13.07 -22.31
C GLY A 486 8.66 -13.47 -23.08
N LEU A 487 9.80 -13.32 -22.42
CA LEU A 487 11.14 -13.59 -22.96
C LEU A 487 11.68 -14.92 -22.44
N GLY A 488 12.11 -15.79 -23.35
CA GLY A 488 12.76 -17.06 -23.04
C GLY A 488 13.82 -17.42 -24.06
N LYS A 489 14.66 -18.40 -23.75
CA LYS A 489 15.56 -18.99 -24.75
C LYS A 489 14.92 -20.22 -25.38
N VAL A 490 15.00 -20.30 -26.70
CA VAL A 490 14.59 -21.45 -27.49
C VAL A 490 15.77 -21.83 -28.38
N ALA A 491 16.30 -23.04 -28.20
CA ALA A 491 17.52 -23.50 -28.88
C ALA A 491 18.70 -22.50 -28.75
N GLY A 492 18.89 -21.96 -27.54
CA GLY A 492 19.94 -21.01 -27.19
C GLY A 492 19.68 -19.56 -27.65
N ARG A 493 18.55 -19.26 -28.29
CA ARG A 493 18.23 -17.93 -28.84
C ARG A 493 17.18 -17.23 -28.00
N MET A 494 17.43 -15.96 -27.66
CA MET A 494 16.43 -15.11 -27.01
C MET A 494 15.26 -14.86 -27.97
N VAL A 495 14.05 -15.19 -27.55
CA VAL A 495 12.83 -15.01 -28.33
C VAL A 495 11.72 -14.37 -27.50
N MET A 496 10.86 -13.60 -28.17
CA MET A 496 9.60 -13.15 -27.61
C MET A 496 8.55 -14.23 -27.88
N ILE A 497 7.83 -14.66 -26.86
CA ILE A 497 6.77 -15.68 -26.99
C ILE A 497 5.44 -15.03 -26.67
N VAL A 498 4.42 -15.34 -27.46
CA VAL A 498 3.04 -14.87 -27.31
C VAL A 498 2.11 -16.07 -27.43
N ALA A 499 1.47 -16.48 -26.34
CA ALA A 499 0.60 -17.64 -26.29
C ALA A 499 -0.81 -17.26 -25.83
N ASN A 500 -1.83 -17.47 -26.66
CA ASN A 500 -3.21 -17.20 -26.26
C ASN A 500 -3.68 -18.22 -25.22
N ASP A 501 -4.39 -17.74 -24.19
CA ASP A 501 -4.96 -18.60 -23.17
C ASP A 501 -6.42 -18.90 -23.48
N ALA A 502 -6.66 -20.04 -24.15
CA ALA A 502 -8.00 -20.50 -24.51
C ALA A 502 -8.92 -20.72 -23.29
N THR A 503 -8.37 -20.90 -22.09
CA THR A 503 -9.19 -21.05 -20.88
C THR A 503 -9.87 -19.73 -20.49
N VAL A 504 -9.24 -18.59 -20.81
CA VAL A 504 -9.78 -17.24 -20.56
C VAL A 504 -10.68 -16.84 -21.72
N LYS A 505 -12.00 -17.06 -21.56
CA LYS A 505 -13.02 -16.68 -22.57
C LYS A 505 -12.69 -17.19 -23.99
N ALA A 506 -12.21 -18.42 -24.13
CA ALA A 506 -11.81 -19.00 -25.42
C ALA A 506 -10.68 -18.22 -26.13
N GLY A 507 -9.80 -17.56 -25.37
CA GLY A 507 -8.71 -16.74 -25.89
C GLY A 507 -9.16 -15.42 -26.53
N ALA A 508 -10.42 -15.00 -26.29
CA ALA A 508 -10.97 -13.78 -26.87
C ALA A 508 -10.20 -12.54 -26.44
N TRP A 509 -9.99 -11.61 -27.37
CA TRP A 509 -9.22 -10.40 -27.16
C TRP A 509 -10.07 -9.33 -26.48
N PHE A 510 -9.69 -8.95 -25.27
CA PHE A 510 -10.13 -7.73 -24.60
C PHE A 510 -9.27 -6.55 -25.06
N PRO A 511 -9.64 -5.29 -24.76
CA PRO A 511 -8.81 -4.13 -25.10
C PRO A 511 -7.38 -4.26 -24.56
N ILE A 512 -7.23 -4.76 -23.32
CA ILE A 512 -5.90 -5.00 -22.74
C ILE A 512 -5.10 -6.10 -23.45
N THR A 513 -5.76 -7.09 -24.06
CA THR A 513 -5.12 -8.15 -24.84
C THR A 513 -4.41 -7.54 -26.04
N GLY A 514 -5.08 -6.62 -26.76
CA GLY A 514 -4.50 -5.89 -27.88
C GLY A 514 -3.26 -5.11 -27.47
N LYS A 515 -3.36 -4.33 -26.39
CA LYS A 515 -2.24 -3.57 -25.84
C LYS A 515 -1.06 -4.46 -25.42
N LYS A 516 -1.32 -5.64 -24.83
CA LYS A 516 -0.30 -6.59 -24.41
C LYS A 516 0.46 -7.20 -25.58
N ASN A 517 -0.26 -7.59 -26.64
CA ASN A 517 0.36 -8.10 -27.87
C ASN A 517 1.17 -7.02 -28.59
N LEU A 518 0.70 -5.76 -28.61
CA LEU A 518 1.48 -4.63 -29.14
C LEU A 518 2.78 -4.43 -28.38
N ARG A 519 2.74 -4.49 -27.05
CA ARG A 519 3.95 -4.39 -26.24
C ARG A 519 4.93 -5.54 -26.54
N ALA A 520 4.44 -6.76 -26.77
CA ALA A 520 5.29 -7.88 -27.17
C ALA A 520 5.99 -7.64 -28.52
N GLN A 521 5.25 -7.16 -29.52
CA GLN A 521 5.81 -6.81 -30.82
C GLN A 521 6.80 -5.65 -30.73
N GLU A 522 6.49 -4.62 -29.94
CA GLU A 522 7.38 -3.48 -29.70
C GLU A 522 8.72 -3.95 -29.11
N ILE A 523 8.69 -4.81 -28.10
CA ILE A 523 9.90 -5.42 -27.51
C ILE A 523 10.68 -6.21 -28.58
N ALA A 524 10.01 -7.04 -29.38
CA ALA A 524 10.66 -7.80 -30.44
C ALA A 524 11.31 -6.90 -31.50
N MET A 525 10.59 -5.87 -31.96
CA MET A 525 11.02 -4.89 -32.96
C MET A 525 12.23 -4.08 -32.49
N GLU A 526 12.15 -3.49 -31.30
CA GLU A 526 13.21 -2.64 -30.78
C GLU A 526 14.51 -3.43 -30.57
N ASN A 527 14.40 -4.67 -30.11
CA ASN A 527 15.54 -5.50 -29.73
C ASN A 527 15.97 -6.50 -30.82
N HIS A 528 15.27 -6.54 -31.96
CA HIS A 528 15.58 -7.42 -33.10
C HIS A 528 15.69 -8.91 -32.70
N ILE A 529 14.76 -9.36 -31.85
CA ILE A 529 14.66 -10.76 -31.44
C ILE A 529 13.47 -11.43 -32.16
N PRO A 530 13.57 -12.73 -32.53
CA PRO A 530 12.46 -13.45 -33.12
C PRO A 530 11.22 -13.46 -32.22
N ILE A 531 10.05 -13.58 -32.83
CA ILE A 531 8.77 -13.68 -32.11
C ILE A 531 8.03 -14.96 -32.52
N ILE A 532 7.51 -15.66 -31.52
CA ILE A 532 6.78 -16.93 -31.67
C ILE A 532 5.34 -16.73 -31.18
N TYR A 533 4.37 -16.98 -32.05
CA TYR A 533 2.94 -16.91 -31.74
C TYR A 533 2.36 -18.31 -31.58
N LEU A 534 1.89 -18.66 -30.39
CA LEU A 534 1.14 -19.88 -30.10
C LEU A 534 -0.35 -19.50 -30.07
N VAL A 535 -0.99 -19.64 -31.23
CA VAL A 535 -2.31 -19.08 -31.54
C VAL A 535 -3.42 -20.04 -31.14
N ASP A 536 -4.33 -19.56 -30.30
CA ASP A 536 -5.49 -20.30 -29.80
C ASP A 536 -6.55 -19.30 -29.31
N SER A 537 -7.22 -18.63 -30.25
CA SER A 537 -8.07 -17.46 -29.97
C SER A 537 -9.34 -17.44 -30.80
N ALA A 538 -10.48 -17.29 -30.12
CA ALA A 538 -11.78 -17.07 -30.74
C ALA A 538 -11.95 -15.69 -31.42
N GLY A 539 -10.92 -14.84 -31.42
CA GLY A 539 -10.95 -13.52 -32.06
C GLY A 539 -11.29 -12.39 -31.09
N VAL A 540 -11.96 -11.34 -31.59
CA VAL A 540 -12.29 -10.13 -30.81
C VAL A 540 -13.40 -10.43 -29.80
N TYR A 541 -13.28 -9.90 -28.58
CA TYR A 541 -14.37 -9.90 -27.62
C TYR A 541 -15.46 -8.90 -28.06
N LEU A 542 -16.46 -9.42 -28.78
CA LEU A 542 -17.49 -8.64 -29.46
C LEU A 542 -18.18 -7.55 -28.62
N PRO A 543 -18.48 -7.75 -27.32
CA PRO A 543 -19.10 -6.71 -26.49
C PRO A 543 -18.29 -5.41 -26.37
N MET A 544 -16.98 -5.45 -26.65
CA MET A 544 -16.07 -4.30 -26.54
C MET A 544 -15.34 -4.00 -27.85
N GLN A 545 -15.93 -4.39 -28.99
CA GLN A 545 -15.26 -4.32 -30.30
C GLN A 545 -14.76 -2.91 -30.66
N ASP A 546 -15.43 -1.85 -30.20
CA ASP A 546 -15.08 -0.46 -30.44
C ASP A 546 -13.77 -0.03 -29.77
N GLU A 547 -13.38 -0.70 -28.68
CA GLU A 547 -12.11 -0.52 -27.99
C GLU A 547 -11.00 -1.49 -28.49
N ILE A 548 -11.32 -2.35 -29.46
CA ILE A 548 -10.42 -3.42 -29.93
C ILE A 548 -10.12 -3.31 -31.41
N PHE A 549 -11.02 -2.77 -32.23
CA PHE A 549 -10.93 -2.84 -33.70
C PHE A 549 -10.48 -1.55 -34.40
N PRO A 550 -11.07 -0.36 -34.15
CA PRO A 550 -11.00 0.73 -35.13
C PRO A 550 -9.74 1.63 -35.11
N ASP A 551 -9.05 1.80 -33.97
CA ASP A 551 -8.02 2.83 -33.81
C ASP A 551 -6.61 2.39 -34.23
N LYS A 552 -5.66 3.33 -34.27
CA LYS A 552 -4.27 3.12 -34.72
C LYS A 552 -3.55 2.00 -33.97
N GLU A 553 -3.76 1.89 -32.66
CA GLU A 553 -3.12 0.91 -31.77
C GLU A 553 -4.11 -0.20 -31.35
N HIS A 554 -5.08 -0.50 -32.22
CA HIS A 554 -6.02 -1.61 -32.08
C HIS A 554 -5.59 -2.84 -32.90
N PHE A 555 -6.44 -3.85 -32.99
CA PHE A 555 -6.15 -5.18 -33.52
C PHE A 555 -5.42 -5.19 -34.87
N GLY A 556 -5.81 -4.34 -35.82
CA GLY A 556 -5.18 -4.25 -37.14
C GLY A 556 -3.69 -3.84 -37.13
N ARG A 557 -3.22 -3.22 -36.03
CA ARG A 557 -1.82 -2.83 -35.86
C ARG A 557 -0.88 -4.04 -35.77
N MET A 558 -1.39 -5.19 -35.30
CA MET A 558 -0.66 -6.46 -35.27
C MET A 558 -0.09 -6.81 -36.62
N PHE A 559 -0.96 -6.89 -37.62
CA PHE A 559 -0.62 -7.35 -38.97
C PHE A 559 0.37 -6.40 -39.65
N ARG A 560 0.20 -5.10 -39.42
CA ARG A 560 1.16 -4.10 -39.89
C ARG A 560 2.54 -4.34 -39.28
N ASN A 561 2.60 -4.58 -37.98
CA ASN A 561 3.85 -4.83 -37.28
C ASN A 561 4.45 -6.18 -37.69
N ASN A 562 3.65 -7.21 -37.97
CA ASN A 562 4.14 -8.47 -38.53
C ASN A 562 4.83 -8.23 -39.87
N ALA A 563 4.18 -7.53 -40.81
CA ALA A 563 4.80 -7.18 -42.09
C ALA A 563 6.07 -6.34 -41.93
N LYS A 564 6.09 -5.42 -40.95
CA LYS A 564 7.28 -4.59 -40.68
C LYS A 564 8.42 -5.39 -40.06
N MET A 565 8.15 -6.26 -39.08
CA MET A 565 9.15 -7.14 -38.47
C MET A 565 9.80 -8.05 -39.51
N SER A 566 9.00 -8.71 -40.36
CA SER A 566 9.51 -9.51 -41.48
C SER A 566 10.41 -8.67 -42.39
N SER A 567 9.98 -7.46 -42.78
CA SER A 567 10.81 -6.56 -43.61
C SER A 567 12.10 -6.07 -42.94
N MET A 568 12.14 -6.08 -41.60
CA MET A 568 13.34 -5.77 -40.81
C MET A 568 14.27 -6.98 -40.68
N GLY A 569 13.86 -8.15 -41.17
CA GLY A 569 14.58 -9.41 -41.02
C GLY A 569 14.45 -10.01 -39.61
N ILE A 570 13.40 -9.67 -38.87
CA ILE A 570 13.06 -10.26 -37.57
C ILE A 570 12.14 -11.46 -37.81
N PRO A 571 12.61 -12.71 -37.63
CA PRO A 571 11.80 -13.87 -37.97
C PRO A 571 10.59 -14.05 -37.07
N GLN A 572 9.51 -14.48 -37.69
CA GLN A 572 8.23 -14.73 -37.04
C GLN A 572 7.80 -16.15 -37.32
N ILE A 573 7.50 -16.88 -36.25
CA ILE A 573 6.95 -18.23 -36.34
C ILE A 573 5.59 -18.23 -35.68
N SER A 574 4.59 -18.82 -36.33
CA SER A 574 3.29 -19.01 -35.74
C SER A 574 2.89 -20.48 -35.72
N ALA A 575 2.18 -20.87 -34.67
CA ALA A 575 1.57 -22.18 -34.53
C ALA A 575 0.09 -22.01 -34.21
N ILE A 576 -0.77 -22.42 -35.15
CA ILE A 576 -2.22 -22.48 -34.97
C ILE A 576 -2.53 -23.78 -34.23
N MET A 577 -2.75 -23.67 -32.93
CA MET A 577 -2.96 -24.80 -32.01
C MET A 577 -4.39 -24.82 -31.45
N GLY A 578 -5.30 -24.19 -32.17
CA GLY A 578 -6.68 -23.95 -31.78
C GLY A 578 -7.43 -23.13 -32.83
N SER A 579 -8.57 -22.54 -32.43
CA SER A 579 -9.36 -21.70 -33.35
C SER A 579 -8.64 -20.39 -33.67
N CYS A 580 -8.79 -19.93 -34.92
CA CYS A 580 -8.23 -18.69 -35.43
C CYS A 580 -9.19 -18.05 -36.45
N VAL A 581 -9.99 -17.08 -36.01
CA VAL A 581 -11.16 -16.61 -36.78
C VAL A 581 -11.05 -15.15 -37.20
N ALA A 582 -11.55 -14.85 -38.41
CA ALA A 582 -11.69 -13.50 -38.96
C ALA A 582 -10.38 -12.74 -38.99
N GLY A 583 -10.30 -11.56 -38.36
CA GLY A 583 -9.05 -10.80 -38.31
C GLY A 583 -7.92 -11.58 -37.62
N GLY A 584 -8.24 -12.50 -36.70
CA GLY A 584 -7.25 -13.35 -36.04
C GLY A 584 -6.45 -14.18 -37.02
N ALA A 585 -7.03 -14.55 -38.17
CA ALA A 585 -6.37 -15.33 -39.22
C ALA A 585 -5.12 -14.64 -39.81
N TYR A 586 -5.10 -13.30 -39.85
CA TYR A 586 -3.95 -12.59 -40.41
C TYR A 586 -2.73 -12.59 -39.50
N LEU A 587 -2.89 -12.74 -38.18
CA LEU A 587 -1.76 -12.76 -37.24
C LEU A 587 -0.78 -13.91 -37.54
N PRO A 588 -1.21 -15.19 -37.55
CA PRO A 588 -0.30 -16.28 -37.84
C PRO A 588 0.22 -16.27 -39.29
N ILE A 589 -0.65 -16.01 -40.27
CA ILE A 589 -0.30 -16.19 -41.70
C ILE A 589 0.59 -15.07 -42.26
N MET A 590 0.69 -13.93 -41.55
CA MET A 590 1.70 -12.91 -41.85
C MET A 590 3.03 -13.13 -41.12
N SER A 591 3.21 -14.28 -40.49
CA SER A 591 4.52 -14.75 -40.00
C SER A 591 5.32 -15.36 -41.16
N ASP A 592 6.63 -15.52 -40.99
CA ASP A 592 7.51 -16.08 -42.02
C ASP A 592 7.35 -17.59 -42.15
N GLU A 593 6.97 -18.26 -41.06
CA GLU A 593 6.63 -19.70 -41.02
C GLU A 593 5.34 -19.91 -40.20
N ALA A 594 4.43 -20.74 -40.72
CA ALA A 594 3.15 -21.04 -40.10
C ALA A 594 2.91 -22.56 -39.98
N LEU A 595 2.74 -23.03 -38.74
CA LEU A 595 2.41 -24.41 -38.40
C LEU A 595 0.94 -24.52 -38.00
N ILE A 596 0.28 -25.63 -38.29
CA ILE A 596 -1.09 -25.90 -37.85
C ILE A 596 -1.22 -27.30 -37.28
N VAL A 597 -1.86 -27.43 -36.12
CA VAL A 597 -2.09 -28.71 -35.44
C VAL A 597 -3.36 -29.36 -35.97
N GLU A 598 -3.25 -30.60 -36.45
CA GLU A 598 -4.36 -31.38 -36.99
C GLU A 598 -5.43 -31.67 -35.92
N GLY A 599 -6.71 -31.55 -36.30
CA GLY A 599 -7.86 -31.83 -35.44
C GLY A 599 -8.18 -30.78 -34.37
N THR A 600 -7.24 -29.86 -34.05
CA THR A 600 -7.48 -28.78 -33.07
C THR A 600 -7.30 -27.39 -33.66
N GLY A 601 -6.34 -27.23 -34.58
CA GLY A 601 -6.06 -25.99 -35.29
C GLY A 601 -7.07 -25.73 -36.40
N SER A 602 -7.63 -24.52 -36.45
CA SER A 602 -8.48 -24.09 -37.57
C SER A 602 -8.30 -22.60 -37.86
N ILE A 603 -8.32 -22.23 -39.14
CA ILE A 603 -8.19 -20.84 -39.58
C ILE A 603 -9.17 -20.50 -40.70
N PHE A 604 -9.91 -19.41 -40.56
CA PHE A 604 -10.85 -18.94 -41.60
C PHE A 604 -11.26 -17.49 -41.39
N LEU A 605 -11.56 -16.78 -42.48
CA LEU A 605 -12.08 -15.41 -42.43
C LEU A 605 -13.51 -15.32 -41.88
N ALA A 606 -14.30 -16.36 -42.13
CA ALA A 606 -15.67 -16.50 -41.63
C ALA A 606 -15.84 -17.95 -41.16
N GLY A 607 -16.26 -18.16 -39.91
CA GLY A 607 -16.50 -19.51 -39.42
C GLY A 607 -17.74 -20.16 -40.02
N PRO A 608 -17.94 -21.47 -39.81
CA PRO A 608 -19.06 -22.23 -40.38
C PRO A 608 -20.43 -21.59 -40.20
N TYR A 609 -20.70 -21.04 -39.02
CA TYR A 609 -21.97 -20.34 -38.74
C TYR A 609 -22.17 -19.12 -39.62
N LEU A 610 -21.12 -18.34 -39.87
CA LEU A 610 -21.19 -17.15 -40.71
C LEU A 610 -21.26 -17.52 -42.19
N VAL A 611 -20.56 -18.57 -42.63
CA VAL A 611 -20.65 -19.11 -43.99
C VAL A 611 -22.08 -19.58 -44.29
N LYS A 612 -22.67 -20.36 -43.38
CA LYS A 612 -24.06 -20.81 -43.47
C LYS A 612 -25.05 -19.64 -43.48
N ALA A 613 -24.84 -18.64 -42.64
CA ALA A 613 -25.70 -17.46 -42.58
C ALA A 613 -25.58 -16.56 -43.82
N ALA A 614 -24.38 -16.42 -44.38
CA ALA A 614 -24.11 -15.49 -45.48
C ALA A 614 -24.47 -16.07 -46.86
N ILE A 615 -24.18 -17.36 -47.10
CA ILE A 615 -24.31 -17.98 -48.42
C ILE A 615 -25.02 -19.34 -48.42
N GLY A 616 -25.45 -19.85 -47.25
CA GLY A 616 -26.25 -21.08 -47.16
C GLY A 616 -25.47 -22.40 -47.25
N GLU A 617 -24.13 -22.35 -47.33
CA GLU A 617 -23.26 -23.53 -47.36
C GLU A 617 -23.14 -24.15 -45.96
N ASP A 618 -23.32 -25.48 -45.88
CA ASP A 618 -23.17 -26.26 -44.64
C ASP A 618 -21.84 -27.01 -44.68
N VAL A 619 -20.87 -26.54 -43.89
CA VAL A 619 -19.49 -27.05 -43.87
C VAL A 619 -18.99 -27.05 -42.43
N ASP A 620 -18.24 -28.08 -42.02
CA ASP A 620 -17.66 -28.16 -40.68
C ASP A 620 -16.33 -27.37 -40.58
N GLN A 621 -15.78 -27.23 -39.36
CA GLN A 621 -14.56 -26.45 -39.12
C GLN A 621 -13.32 -27.05 -39.79
N GLU A 622 -13.16 -28.37 -39.79
CA GLU A 622 -11.98 -29.05 -40.32
C GLU A 622 -11.98 -28.97 -41.85
N THR A 623 -13.12 -29.23 -42.48
CA THR A 623 -13.27 -29.11 -43.93
C THR A 623 -13.10 -27.67 -44.40
N LEU A 624 -13.68 -26.69 -43.69
CA LEU A 624 -13.61 -25.28 -44.08
C LEU A 624 -12.20 -24.69 -43.96
N GLY A 625 -11.48 -25.02 -42.89
CA GLY A 625 -10.20 -24.38 -42.59
C GLY A 625 -9.32 -25.12 -41.60
N GLY A 626 -9.36 -26.46 -41.62
CA GLY A 626 -8.48 -27.31 -40.84
C GLY A 626 -7.08 -27.45 -41.43
N ALA A 627 -6.29 -28.32 -40.82
CA ALA A 627 -4.87 -28.47 -41.13
C ALA A 627 -4.62 -28.99 -42.56
N SER A 628 -5.42 -29.97 -43.00
CA SER A 628 -5.30 -30.52 -44.36
C SER A 628 -5.71 -29.50 -45.43
N THR A 629 -6.78 -28.72 -45.18
CA THR A 629 -7.21 -27.64 -46.09
C THR A 629 -6.08 -26.63 -46.31
N HIS A 630 -5.39 -26.22 -45.26
CA HIS A 630 -4.38 -25.17 -45.38
C HIS A 630 -2.98 -25.62 -45.79
N CYS A 631 -2.59 -26.86 -45.50
CA CYS A 631 -1.30 -27.40 -45.93
C CYS A 631 -1.35 -28.09 -47.30
N GLU A 632 -2.46 -28.71 -47.69
CA GLU A 632 -2.52 -29.57 -48.89
C GLU A 632 -3.30 -28.93 -50.04
N ILE A 633 -4.21 -28.00 -49.76
CA ILE A 633 -5.08 -27.38 -50.77
C ILE A 633 -4.73 -25.90 -50.97
N SER A 634 -4.84 -25.08 -49.93
CA SER A 634 -4.74 -23.62 -50.08
C SER A 634 -3.31 -23.09 -49.99
N GLY A 635 -2.38 -23.82 -49.34
CA GLY A 635 -1.01 -23.36 -49.07
C GLY A 635 -0.93 -22.16 -48.13
N VAL A 636 -1.88 -22.04 -47.19
CA VAL A 636 -1.92 -20.94 -46.21
C VAL A 636 -0.98 -21.21 -45.04
N THR A 637 -0.74 -22.49 -44.72
CA THR A 637 0.19 -22.92 -43.66
C THR A 637 1.23 -23.86 -44.22
N ASP A 638 2.45 -23.80 -43.70
CA ASP A 638 3.62 -24.49 -44.25
C ASP A 638 3.76 -25.92 -43.69
N TYR A 639 3.37 -26.13 -42.44
CA TYR A 639 3.62 -27.38 -41.72
C TYR A 639 2.36 -27.93 -41.05
N LYS A 640 1.93 -29.12 -41.47
CA LYS A 640 0.86 -29.89 -40.81
C LYS A 640 1.45 -30.70 -39.66
N MET A 641 1.04 -30.41 -38.43
CA MET A 641 1.56 -31.03 -37.21
C MET A 641 0.51 -31.97 -36.58
N PRO A 642 0.91 -33.16 -36.10
CA PRO A 642 -0.06 -34.12 -35.54
C PRO A 642 -0.56 -33.74 -34.14
N ASP A 643 0.26 -33.04 -33.34
CA ASP A 643 -0.07 -32.66 -31.96
C ASP A 643 0.76 -31.45 -31.49
N ASP A 644 0.39 -30.90 -30.32
CA ASP A 644 1.05 -29.76 -29.70
C ASP A 644 2.55 -30.00 -29.47
N LYS A 645 2.97 -31.18 -29.00
CA LYS A 645 4.38 -31.46 -28.65
C LYS A 645 5.26 -31.47 -29.89
N THR A 646 4.82 -32.19 -30.92
CA THR A 646 5.51 -32.28 -32.21
C THR A 646 5.59 -30.90 -32.89
N CYS A 647 4.53 -30.10 -32.75
CA CYS A 647 4.52 -28.71 -33.21
C CYS A 647 5.60 -27.87 -32.50
N LEU A 648 5.66 -27.92 -31.17
CA LEU A 648 6.65 -27.18 -30.39
C LEU A 648 8.09 -27.65 -30.66
N ASP A 649 8.32 -28.96 -30.80
CA ASP A 649 9.62 -29.52 -31.21
C ASP A 649 10.05 -29.02 -32.59
N THR A 650 9.09 -28.89 -33.52
CA THR A 650 9.34 -28.34 -34.85
C THR A 650 9.73 -26.87 -34.77
N ILE A 651 9.04 -26.05 -33.96
CA ILE A 651 9.41 -24.65 -33.71
C ILE A 651 10.84 -24.56 -33.17
N ARG A 652 11.19 -25.38 -32.16
CA ARG A 652 12.57 -25.44 -31.62
C ARG A 652 13.58 -25.76 -32.73
N ASN A 653 13.24 -26.68 -33.62
CA ASN A 653 14.08 -27.11 -34.74
C ASN A 653 14.20 -26.05 -35.86
N LEU A 654 13.18 -25.20 -36.05
CA LEU A 654 13.24 -24.07 -36.98
C LEU A 654 14.15 -22.97 -36.44
N ILE A 655 13.94 -22.59 -35.17
CA ILE A 655 14.78 -21.59 -34.46
C ILE A 655 16.26 -22.02 -34.42
N SER A 656 16.56 -23.31 -34.26
CA SER A 656 17.94 -23.80 -34.22
C SER A 656 18.70 -23.64 -35.54
N LYS A 657 17.99 -23.53 -36.68
CA LYS A 657 18.58 -23.36 -38.03
C LYS A 657 18.72 -21.91 -38.46
N GLN A 658 18.25 -20.96 -37.66
CA GLN A 658 18.38 -19.54 -37.96
C GLN A 658 19.87 -19.10 -37.95
N GLY A 659 20.26 -18.14 -38.80
CA GLY A 659 21.58 -17.51 -38.72
C GLY A 659 21.77 -16.64 -37.47
N HIS A 660 23.01 -16.27 -37.12
CA HIS A 660 23.26 -15.28 -36.05
C HIS A 660 23.21 -13.85 -36.60
N GLY A 661 22.49 -12.96 -35.91
CA GLY A 661 22.47 -11.52 -36.20
C GLY A 661 23.69 -10.78 -35.64
N GLN A 662 23.91 -9.56 -36.11
CA GLN A 662 24.94 -8.67 -35.56
C GLN A 662 24.55 -8.21 -34.15
N LYS A 663 25.49 -8.26 -33.21
CA LYS A 663 25.31 -7.73 -31.87
C LYS A 663 25.54 -6.22 -31.82
N ALA A 664 24.82 -5.52 -30.93
CA ALA A 664 24.96 -4.10 -30.66
C ALA A 664 26.37 -3.74 -30.15
N GLY A 665 27.03 -4.70 -29.49
CA GLY A 665 28.41 -4.59 -29.02
C GLY A 665 28.49 -3.92 -27.66
N PHE A 666 27.52 -4.15 -26.78
CA PHE A 666 27.62 -3.72 -25.39
C PHE A 666 28.72 -4.51 -24.67
N ASP A 667 29.49 -3.83 -23.84
CA ASP A 667 30.63 -4.44 -23.15
C ASP A 667 30.17 -5.35 -21.99
N ARG A 668 30.58 -6.63 -22.05
CA ARG A 668 30.38 -7.62 -20.98
C ARG A 668 31.69 -8.29 -20.63
N VAL A 669 32.00 -8.34 -19.34
CA VAL A 669 33.09 -9.15 -18.79
C VAL A 669 32.53 -10.36 -18.03
N THR A 670 33.39 -11.23 -17.50
CA THR A 670 32.95 -12.30 -16.59
C THR A 670 32.20 -11.68 -15.40
N ALA A 671 30.97 -12.15 -15.18
CA ALA A 671 30.11 -11.69 -14.10
C ALA A 671 30.74 -11.95 -12.73
N LYS A 672 30.51 -11.04 -11.80
CA LYS A 672 30.88 -11.20 -10.39
C LYS A 672 29.71 -10.85 -9.50
N GLU A 673 29.57 -11.54 -8.39
CA GLU A 673 28.52 -11.25 -7.41
C GLU A 673 28.79 -9.93 -6.67
N PRO A 674 27.74 -9.26 -6.16
CA PRO A 674 27.90 -8.17 -5.20
C PRO A 674 28.60 -8.64 -3.92
N LYS A 675 29.30 -7.74 -3.21
CA LYS A 675 29.96 -8.05 -1.92
C LYS A 675 28.97 -8.18 -0.76
N PHE A 676 27.77 -7.63 -0.90
CA PHE A 676 26.71 -7.64 0.11
C PHE A 676 25.56 -8.51 -0.38
N ASP A 677 24.84 -9.16 0.54
CA ASP A 677 23.72 -10.02 0.17
C ASP A 677 22.56 -9.19 -0.42
N SER A 678 22.08 -9.62 -1.57
CA SER A 678 20.89 -9.08 -2.24
C SER A 678 19.63 -9.12 -1.36
N ASN A 679 19.51 -10.08 -0.42
CA ASN A 679 18.37 -10.16 0.49
C ASN A 679 18.26 -8.92 1.40
N GLU A 680 19.39 -8.31 1.74
CA GLU A 680 19.42 -7.14 2.62
C GLU A 680 18.73 -5.91 2.01
N ILE A 681 18.44 -5.91 0.69
CA ILE A 681 17.61 -4.88 0.04
C ILE A 681 16.27 -4.74 0.78
N LEU A 682 15.70 -5.86 1.25
CA LEU A 682 14.42 -5.86 1.95
C LEU A 682 14.52 -5.15 3.31
N GLY A 683 15.61 -5.33 4.07
CA GLY A 683 15.77 -4.63 5.33
C GLY A 683 16.19 -3.15 5.16
N LEU A 684 16.89 -2.82 4.08
CA LEU A 684 17.36 -1.45 3.82
C LEU A 684 16.28 -0.52 3.25
N PHE A 685 15.37 -1.05 2.44
CA PHE A 685 14.32 -0.22 1.85
C PHE A 685 13.21 0.02 2.87
N PRO A 686 12.87 1.27 3.21
CA PRO A 686 11.93 1.53 4.29
C PRO A 686 10.51 1.10 3.92
N GLU A 687 9.79 0.49 4.86
CA GLU A 687 8.36 0.17 4.69
C GLU A 687 7.50 1.43 4.44
N ASN A 688 7.92 2.58 4.97
CA ASN A 688 7.24 3.85 4.82
C ASN A 688 7.95 4.66 3.72
N SER A 689 7.24 4.92 2.63
CA SER A 689 7.74 5.61 1.44
C SER A 689 8.16 7.08 1.65
N THR A 690 7.92 7.65 2.83
CA THR A 690 8.38 9.01 3.21
C THR A 690 9.71 9.01 3.96
N LYS A 691 10.14 7.87 4.51
CA LYS A 691 11.40 7.79 5.26
C LYS A 691 12.60 7.92 4.30
N PRO A 692 13.63 8.70 4.68
CA PRO A 692 14.91 8.70 3.99
C PRO A 692 15.64 7.37 4.14
N TYR A 693 16.38 6.96 3.11
CA TYR A 693 17.34 5.86 3.13
C TYR A 693 18.47 6.19 2.15
N ASP A 694 19.62 5.52 2.30
CA ASP A 694 20.72 5.69 1.36
C ASP A 694 20.54 4.77 0.16
N THR A 695 20.22 5.36 -0.99
CA THR A 695 20.07 4.61 -2.24
C THR A 695 21.37 3.95 -2.69
N VAL A 696 22.55 4.46 -2.27
CA VAL A 696 23.85 3.83 -2.58
C VAL A 696 23.94 2.44 -1.97
N GLU A 697 23.35 2.21 -0.79
CA GLU A 697 23.34 0.90 -0.15
C GLU A 697 22.51 -0.13 -0.94
N ILE A 698 21.42 0.30 -1.58
CA ILE A 698 20.67 -0.56 -2.52
C ILE A 698 21.53 -0.86 -3.75
N LEU A 699 22.19 0.14 -4.33
CA LEU A 699 23.03 -0.05 -5.52
C LEU A 699 24.18 -1.05 -5.29
N LYS A 700 24.82 -1.01 -4.12
CA LYS A 700 25.90 -1.94 -3.74
C LYS A 700 25.46 -3.40 -3.76
N ARG A 701 24.16 -3.70 -3.60
CA ARG A 701 23.58 -5.06 -3.63
C ARG A 701 23.10 -5.47 -5.03
N LEU A 702 23.18 -4.57 -6.00
CA LEU A 702 22.81 -4.82 -7.39
C LEU A 702 24.01 -4.95 -8.32
N VAL A 703 25.12 -4.26 -8.04
CA VAL A 703 26.28 -4.18 -8.93
C VAL A 703 27.39 -5.18 -8.55
N ASP A 704 28.14 -5.61 -9.56
CA ASP A 704 29.28 -6.53 -9.43
C ASP A 704 30.32 -5.97 -8.44
N GLU A 705 30.81 -6.81 -7.52
CA GLU A 705 31.81 -6.44 -6.49
C GLU A 705 31.40 -5.24 -5.61
N SER A 706 30.13 -4.84 -5.66
CA SER A 706 29.61 -3.61 -5.05
C SER A 706 30.36 -2.34 -5.47
N GLU A 707 30.98 -2.36 -6.66
CA GLU A 707 31.78 -1.25 -7.19
C GLU A 707 30.92 -0.22 -7.94
N LEU A 708 30.87 1.00 -7.38
CA LEU A 708 30.17 2.14 -7.95
C LEU A 708 31.14 3.29 -8.19
N LEU A 709 31.41 3.60 -9.46
CA LEU A 709 32.17 4.79 -9.83
C LEU A 709 31.21 5.97 -10.00
N GLN A 710 30.97 6.70 -8.90
CA GLN A 710 30.05 7.84 -8.90
C GLN A 710 30.58 9.00 -9.76
N TYR A 711 29.79 9.42 -10.74
CA TYR A 711 30.04 10.58 -11.57
C TYR A 711 29.57 11.84 -10.84
N LYS A 712 30.46 12.83 -10.67
CA LYS A 712 30.15 14.09 -9.96
C LYS A 712 29.47 13.85 -8.60
N GLU A 713 30.06 12.99 -7.78
CA GLU A 713 29.52 12.64 -6.45
C GLU A 713 29.19 13.87 -5.59
N ASP A 714 30.02 14.91 -5.67
CA ASP A 714 29.84 16.14 -4.88
C ASP A 714 28.87 17.20 -5.44
N TYR A 715 28.29 16.98 -6.61
CA TYR A 715 27.42 17.94 -7.29
C TYR A 715 26.06 17.33 -7.61
N GLY A 716 24.96 18.07 -7.44
CA GLY A 716 23.61 17.57 -7.71
C GLY A 716 23.29 16.28 -6.94
N LYS A 717 23.52 16.28 -5.63
CA LYS A 717 23.55 15.08 -4.76
C LYS A 717 22.21 14.35 -4.62
N THR A 718 21.09 14.96 -5.03
CA THR A 718 19.77 14.33 -5.01
C THR A 718 19.54 13.33 -6.15
N ILE A 719 20.44 13.29 -7.15
CA ILE A 719 20.52 12.23 -8.16
C ILE A 719 21.92 11.62 -8.14
N ILE A 720 21.97 10.32 -7.97
CA ILE A 720 23.16 9.50 -8.13
C ILE A 720 23.32 9.19 -9.61
N CYS A 721 24.50 9.46 -10.14
CA CYS A 721 24.92 9.00 -11.46
C CYS A 721 26.20 8.18 -11.29
N ALA A 722 26.25 6.95 -11.79
CA ALA A 722 27.42 6.10 -11.59
C ALA A 722 27.65 5.15 -12.76
N TYR A 723 28.93 4.88 -13.05
CA TYR A 723 29.31 3.74 -13.87
C TYR A 723 29.48 2.51 -12.97
N ALA A 724 28.97 1.36 -13.41
CA ALA A 724 29.09 0.10 -12.69
C ALA A 724 29.01 -1.08 -13.66
N ARG A 725 29.04 -2.30 -13.12
CA ARG A 725 28.70 -3.51 -13.87
C ARG A 725 27.57 -4.29 -13.20
N ILE A 726 26.71 -4.90 -14.01
CA ILE A 726 25.64 -5.78 -13.55
C ILE A 726 25.70 -7.06 -14.39
N ASP A 727 26.02 -8.19 -13.74
CA ASP A 727 26.20 -9.49 -14.40
C ASP A 727 27.24 -9.42 -15.56
N GLY A 728 28.33 -8.70 -15.28
CA GLY A 728 29.40 -8.42 -16.23
C GLY A 728 29.12 -7.27 -17.20
N TRP A 729 27.86 -6.88 -17.44
CA TRP A 729 27.49 -5.81 -18.37
C TRP A 729 27.86 -4.44 -17.84
N SER A 730 28.54 -3.62 -18.66
CA SER A 730 28.77 -2.21 -18.33
C SER A 730 27.45 -1.43 -18.32
N VAL A 731 27.16 -0.70 -17.23
CA VAL A 731 25.93 0.07 -17.08
C VAL A 731 26.18 1.50 -16.58
N GLY A 732 25.34 2.42 -17.02
CA GLY A 732 25.23 3.78 -16.51
C GLY A 732 23.97 3.90 -15.65
N ILE A 733 24.13 4.12 -14.36
CA ILE A 733 23.02 4.16 -13.40
C ILE A 733 22.61 5.61 -13.13
N VAL A 734 21.32 5.90 -13.18
CA VAL A 734 20.69 7.17 -12.77
C VAL A 734 19.63 6.85 -11.72
N ALA A 735 19.87 7.22 -10.46
CA ALA A 735 19.00 6.87 -9.33
C ALA A 735 18.68 8.09 -8.47
N ASN A 736 17.44 8.20 -7.96
CA ASN A 736 17.12 9.23 -6.98
C ASN A 736 17.76 8.90 -5.63
N GLN A 737 18.44 9.87 -5.00
CA GLN A 737 18.92 9.74 -3.62
C GLN A 737 17.79 10.14 -2.66
N ARG A 738 17.53 9.32 -1.65
CA ARG A 738 16.46 9.52 -0.68
C ARG A 738 16.90 10.14 0.64
N MET A 739 18.20 10.21 0.90
CA MET A 739 18.75 11.02 1.99
C MET A 739 18.56 12.52 1.75
N VAL A 740 18.44 13.26 2.86
CA VAL A 740 18.59 14.71 2.85
C VAL A 740 20.07 15.02 2.66
N VAL A 741 20.39 15.83 1.64
CA VAL A 741 21.77 16.18 1.28
C VAL A 741 22.00 17.68 1.39
N LYS A 742 23.26 18.09 1.46
CA LYS A 742 23.65 19.50 1.42
C LYS A 742 24.49 19.78 0.19
N ASN A 743 24.17 20.85 -0.53
CA ASN A 743 25.01 21.33 -1.62
C ASN A 743 26.26 22.07 -1.09
N ALA A 744 27.17 22.48 -1.98
CA ALA A 744 28.38 23.21 -1.60
C ALA A 744 28.09 24.56 -0.90
N ALA A 745 26.93 25.17 -1.19
CA ALA A 745 26.45 26.37 -0.51
C ALA A 745 25.79 26.09 0.87
N LYS A 746 25.88 24.83 1.37
CA LYS A 746 25.28 24.34 2.62
C LYS A 746 23.76 24.40 2.66
N GLU A 747 23.10 24.49 1.51
CA GLU A 747 21.65 24.45 1.41
C GLU A 747 21.17 23.01 1.51
N MET A 748 20.17 22.79 2.35
CA MET A 748 19.56 21.47 2.49
C MET A 748 18.65 21.19 1.29
N GLN A 749 18.83 20.02 0.69
CA GLN A 749 18.03 19.51 -0.42
C GLN A 749 17.34 18.22 0.02
N PHE A 750 16.04 18.11 -0.26
CA PHE A 750 15.24 16.95 0.11
C PHE A 750 15.54 15.77 -0.81
N GLY A 751 15.65 14.57 -0.24
CA GLY A 751 15.78 13.34 -1.00
C GLY A 751 14.52 13.06 -1.84
N GLY A 752 14.71 12.42 -2.99
CA GLY A 752 13.63 12.14 -3.96
C GLY A 752 13.19 13.35 -4.80
N VAL A 753 13.75 14.54 -4.56
CA VAL A 753 13.43 15.76 -5.31
C VAL A 753 14.53 16.09 -6.32
N ILE A 754 14.13 16.41 -7.55
CA ILE A 754 15.04 16.85 -8.62
C ILE A 754 15.24 18.37 -8.53
N TYR A 755 16.50 18.79 -8.37
CA TYR A 755 16.95 20.18 -8.39
C TYR A 755 17.73 20.49 -9.68
N SER A 756 17.91 21.76 -10.03
CA SER A 756 18.59 22.18 -11.27
C SER A 756 19.98 21.57 -11.45
N ASP A 757 20.77 21.52 -10.38
CA ASP A 757 22.11 20.93 -10.38
C ASP A 757 22.09 19.41 -10.61
N SER A 758 21.16 18.70 -9.96
CA SER A 758 20.94 17.26 -10.19
C SER A 758 20.45 16.95 -11.62
N ALA A 759 19.57 17.79 -12.19
CA ALA A 759 19.11 17.66 -13.56
C ALA A 759 20.24 17.90 -14.58
N ASP A 760 21.06 18.93 -14.37
CA ASP A 760 22.23 19.21 -15.21
C ASP A 760 23.27 18.06 -15.16
N LYS A 761 23.54 17.55 -13.95
CA LYS A 761 24.40 16.36 -13.74
C LYS A 761 23.90 15.15 -14.52
N ALA A 762 22.63 14.80 -14.34
CA ALA A 762 22.02 13.64 -14.99
C ALA A 762 22.01 13.79 -16.51
N THR A 763 21.64 14.98 -17.02
CA THR A 763 21.69 15.31 -18.45
C THR A 763 23.06 14.98 -19.04
N ARG A 764 24.13 15.52 -18.46
CA ARG A 764 25.50 15.31 -18.97
C ARG A 764 25.91 13.84 -18.88
N PHE A 765 25.51 13.15 -17.81
CA PHE A 765 25.83 11.73 -17.63
C PHE A 765 25.15 10.84 -18.68
N ILE A 766 23.85 11.07 -18.95
CA ILE A 766 23.09 10.37 -20.00
C ILE A 766 23.75 10.57 -21.37
N MET A 767 24.15 11.79 -21.70
CA MET A 767 24.88 12.08 -22.95
C MET A 767 26.22 11.34 -23.02
N ASN A 768 26.97 11.26 -21.92
CA ASN A 768 28.23 10.53 -21.87
C ASN A 768 28.02 9.01 -22.05
N CYS A 769 26.96 8.44 -21.48
CA CYS A 769 26.64 7.03 -21.66
C CYS A 769 26.28 6.73 -23.12
N ASN A 770 25.50 7.60 -23.76
CA ASN A 770 25.21 7.50 -25.19
C ASN A 770 26.48 7.56 -26.05
N GLN A 771 27.37 8.52 -25.79
CA GLN A 771 28.64 8.63 -26.51
C GLN A 771 29.51 7.37 -26.37
N LYS A 772 29.44 6.69 -25.22
CA LYS A 772 30.20 5.48 -24.90
C LYS A 772 29.46 4.18 -25.23
N LYS A 773 28.23 4.24 -25.77
CA LYS A 773 27.33 3.09 -25.96
C LYS A 773 27.11 2.26 -24.69
N ILE A 774 26.93 2.92 -23.55
CA ILE A 774 26.67 2.25 -22.27
C ILE A 774 25.15 2.24 -22.01
N PRO A 775 24.51 1.06 -21.84
CA PRO A 775 23.12 0.94 -21.42
C PRO A 775 22.81 1.74 -20.15
N LEU A 776 21.62 2.34 -20.09
CA LEU A 776 21.18 3.15 -18.96
C LEU A 776 20.20 2.40 -18.07
N VAL A 777 20.40 2.49 -16.76
CA VAL A 777 19.50 1.94 -15.73
C VAL A 777 18.96 3.08 -14.88
N PHE A 778 17.64 3.20 -14.80
CA PHE A 778 16.94 4.19 -14.00
C PHE A 778 16.27 3.54 -12.80
N LEU A 779 16.52 4.06 -11.60
CA LEU A 779 15.91 3.61 -10.35
C LEU A 779 15.07 4.74 -9.74
N HIS A 780 13.74 4.60 -9.82
CA HIS A 780 12.81 5.64 -9.37
C HIS A 780 12.51 5.52 -7.87
N ASP A 781 12.70 6.63 -7.18
CA ASP A 781 11.96 6.97 -5.97
C ASP A 781 11.82 8.50 -5.89
N VAL A 782 11.12 9.04 -6.89
CA VAL A 782 11.01 10.47 -7.19
C VAL A 782 9.66 11.04 -6.77
N THR A 783 9.70 12.13 -6.02
CA THR A 783 8.52 12.88 -5.57
C THR A 783 8.21 14.10 -6.43
N GLY A 784 9.15 14.51 -7.30
CA GLY A 784 8.97 15.56 -8.30
C GLY A 784 10.21 16.46 -8.43
N PHE A 785 10.01 17.62 -9.06
CA PHE A 785 11.00 18.69 -9.11
C PHE A 785 10.81 19.66 -7.94
N MET A 786 11.88 20.37 -7.55
CA MET A 786 11.77 21.41 -6.54
C MET A 786 10.88 22.56 -7.05
N VAL A 787 9.87 22.92 -6.25
CA VAL A 787 8.93 24.00 -6.55
C VAL A 787 9.28 25.31 -5.82
N GLY A 788 8.64 26.40 -6.22
CA GLY A 788 8.70 27.69 -5.52
C GLY A 788 9.48 28.76 -6.28
N LYS A 789 9.24 30.04 -5.90
CA LYS A 789 9.73 31.22 -6.61
C LYS A 789 11.23 31.17 -6.95
N ARG A 790 12.06 30.72 -6.00
CA ARG A 790 13.52 30.64 -6.20
C ARG A 790 13.90 29.62 -7.26
N SER A 791 13.27 28.44 -7.24
CA SER A 791 13.50 27.37 -8.23
C SER A 791 13.05 27.81 -9.62
N GLU A 792 11.86 28.42 -9.71
CA GLU A 792 11.32 28.94 -10.97
C GLU A 792 12.21 30.04 -11.57
N HIS A 793 12.61 31.03 -10.75
CA HIS A 793 13.49 32.10 -11.19
C HIS A 793 14.89 31.60 -11.56
N GLY A 794 15.37 30.53 -10.91
CA GLY A 794 16.61 29.84 -11.27
C GLY A 794 16.53 29.09 -12.60
N GLY A 795 15.33 28.87 -13.14
CA GLY A 795 15.09 28.16 -14.39
C GLY A 795 15.03 26.65 -14.22
N ILE A 796 14.46 26.14 -13.13
CA ILE A 796 14.30 24.69 -12.92
C ILE A 796 13.62 23.98 -14.10
N ILE A 797 12.67 24.64 -14.77
CA ILE A 797 11.97 24.10 -15.94
C ILE A 797 12.91 23.85 -17.11
N LYS A 798 13.80 24.81 -17.45
CA LYS A 798 14.76 24.61 -18.56
C LYS A 798 15.80 23.54 -18.24
N ASP A 799 16.18 23.40 -16.97
CA ASP A 799 17.16 22.39 -16.56
C ASP A 799 16.52 20.99 -16.56
N GLY A 800 15.27 20.87 -16.10
CA GLY A 800 14.46 19.66 -16.28
C GLY A 800 14.25 19.31 -17.76
N ALA A 801 13.97 20.30 -18.61
CA ALA A 801 13.78 20.11 -20.05
C ALA A 801 15.05 19.55 -20.72
N LYS A 802 16.25 20.00 -20.33
CA LYS A 802 17.51 19.42 -20.81
C LYS A 802 17.61 17.93 -20.48
N MET A 803 17.28 17.54 -19.25
CA MET A 803 17.34 16.15 -18.81
C MET A 803 16.35 15.28 -19.58
N VAL A 804 15.10 15.73 -19.67
CA VAL A 804 14.04 15.06 -20.44
C VAL A 804 14.44 14.92 -21.91
N ASN A 805 15.05 15.95 -22.50
CA ASN A 805 15.52 15.92 -23.88
C ASN A 805 16.64 14.88 -24.09
N ALA A 806 17.59 14.79 -23.15
CA ALA A 806 18.63 13.77 -23.19
C ALA A 806 18.06 12.34 -23.04
N VAL A 807 17.05 12.14 -22.20
CA VAL A 807 16.38 10.84 -22.01
C VAL A 807 15.59 10.42 -23.25
N ALA A 808 14.81 11.34 -23.82
CA ALA A 808 13.99 11.10 -25.00
C ALA A 808 14.84 10.71 -26.21
N ASN A 809 15.95 11.43 -26.44
CA ASN A 809 16.83 11.20 -27.58
C ASN A 809 17.90 10.13 -27.35
N SER A 810 17.97 9.51 -26.17
CA SER A 810 18.96 8.48 -25.87
C SER A 810 18.73 7.24 -26.75
N THR A 811 19.76 6.84 -27.49
CA THR A 811 19.75 5.71 -28.43
C THR A 811 20.31 4.42 -27.83
N VAL A 812 21.04 4.50 -26.72
CA VAL A 812 21.38 3.32 -25.91
C VAL A 812 20.13 2.78 -25.22
N PRO A 813 20.02 1.46 -25.00
CA PRO A 813 18.87 0.87 -24.32
C PRO A 813 18.76 1.38 -22.89
N LYS A 814 17.51 1.62 -22.48
CA LYS A 814 17.13 2.15 -21.16
C LYS A 814 16.30 1.10 -20.43
N PHE A 815 16.61 0.87 -19.16
CA PHE A 815 15.87 -0.04 -18.28
C PHE A 815 15.42 0.71 -17.04
N THR A 816 14.15 0.58 -16.69
CA THR A 816 13.56 1.37 -15.60
C THR A 816 13.01 0.45 -14.50
N VAL A 817 13.35 0.76 -13.25
CA VAL A 817 12.87 0.07 -12.06
C VAL A 817 12.23 1.09 -11.14
N VAL A 818 10.93 0.96 -10.92
CA VAL A 818 10.20 1.81 -9.97
C VAL A 818 10.22 1.14 -8.60
N MET A 819 11.07 1.63 -7.69
CA MET A 819 11.23 1.05 -6.35
C MET A 819 10.18 1.58 -5.38
N GLY A 820 9.97 2.90 -5.41
CA GLY A 820 9.04 3.61 -4.52
C GLY A 820 8.18 4.58 -5.30
N ASN A 821 8.36 5.88 -5.07
CA ASN A 821 7.54 6.90 -5.69
C ASN A 821 7.95 7.17 -7.14
N SER A 822 6.97 7.45 -7.99
CA SER A 822 7.18 7.94 -9.34
C SER A 822 6.10 8.96 -9.68
N TYR A 823 6.33 10.20 -9.24
CA TYR A 823 5.35 11.28 -9.34
C TYR A 823 5.71 12.40 -10.31
N GLY A 824 4.67 12.94 -10.97
CA GLY A 824 4.72 14.16 -11.75
C GLY A 824 5.81 14.18 -12.82
N ALA A 825 6.40 15.35 -13.05
CA ALA A 825 7.49 15.51 -14.02
C ALA A 825 8.75 14.70 -13.68
N GLY A 826 8.89 14.25 -12.43
CA GLY A 826 9.96 13.35 -12.02
C GLY A 826 9.91 12.00 -12.75
N ASN A 827 8.71 11.45 -12.99
CA ASN A 827 8.52 10.24 -13.80
C ASN A 827 9.12 10.41 -15.21
N TYR A 828 8.92 11.59 -15.81
CA TYR A 828 9.39 11.88 -17.16
C TYR A 828 10.91 11.95 -17.22
N ALA A 829 11.50 12.71 -16.31
CA ALA A 829 12.95 12.90 -16.24
C ALA A 829 13.71 11.60 -15.94
N MET A 830 13.09 10.67 -15.21
CA MET A 830 13.70 9.39 -14.84
C MET A 830 13.43 8.26 -15.86
N CYS A 831 12.97 8.56 -17.08
CA CYS A 831 12.67 7.54 -18.11
C CYS A 831 11.47 6.63 -17.75
N GLY A 832 10.34 7.24 -17.39
CA GLY A 832 9.05 6.56 -17.29
C GLY A 832 8.56 5.97 -18.63
N LYS A 833 7.40 5.29 -18.61
CA LYS A 833 6.88 4.50 -19.75
C LYS A 833 6.83 5.25 -21.09
N ALA A 834 6.57 6.55 -21.06
CA ALA A 834 6.46 7.38 -22.27
C ALA A 834 7.80 7.73 -22.95
N TYR A 835 8.93 7.28 -22.39
CA TYR A 835 10.29 7.53 -22.91
C TYR A 835 10.95 6.26 -23.43
N ASP A 836 10.12 5.25 -23.73
CA ASP A 836 10.47 3.99 -24.38
C ASP A 836 11.67 3.28 -23.74
N PRO A 837 11.62 2.96 -22.44
CA PRO A 837 12.55 1.99 -21.88
C PRO A 837 12.28 0.61 -22.51
N ARG A 838 13.35 -0.11 -22.84
CA ARG A 838 13.26 -1.47 -23.41
C ARG A 838 12.45 -2.37 -22.52
N LEU A 839 12.63 -2.23 -21.21
CA LEU A 839 11.76 -2.80 -20.20
C LEU A 839 11.60 -1.84 -19.01
N ILE A 840 10.40 -1.83 -18.43
CA ILE A 840 10.10 -1.11 -17.19
C ILE A 840 9.39 -2.04 -16.19
N VAL A 841 9.85 -2.07 -14.95
CA VAL A 841 9.27 -2.88 -13.88
C VAL A 841 9.01 -2.06 -12.63
N ALA A 842 8.13 -2.58 -11.77
CA ALA A 842 7.84 -2.02 -10.47
C ALA A 842 8.19 -3.02 -9.36
N TRP A 843 8.66 -2.53 -8.23
CA TRP A 843 8.57 -3.28 -6.98
C TRP A 843 7.12 -3.27 -6.47
N PRO A 844 6.72 -4.21 -5.59
CA PRO A 844 5.36 -4.23 -5.04
C PRO A 844 5.00 -2.96 -4.26
N THR A 845 6.02 -2.26 -3.76
CA THR A 845 5.95 -0.98 -3.03
C THR A 845 5.74 0.25 -3.91
N ALA A 846 5.88 0.10 -5.23
CA ALA A 846 5.86 1.23 -6.14
C ALA A 846 4.53 1.99 -6.13
N LYS A 847 4.63 3.32 -6.24
CA LYS A 847 3.51 4.23 -6.38
C LYS A 847 3.71 5.14 -7.60
N ILE A 848 2.81 5.06 -8.59
CA ILE A 848 2.92 5.76 -9.87
C ILE A 848 1.68 6.62 -10.09
N ALA A 849 1.86 7.94 -10.18
CA ALA A 849 0.75 8.87 -10.43
C ALA A 849 1.22 10.26 -10.86
N VAL A 850 0.29 11.13 -11.22
CA VAL A 850 0.57 12.55 -11.49
C VAL A 850 1.08 13.29 -10.24
N MET A 851 0.57 12.94 -9.06
CA MET A 851 1.01 13.43 -7.75
C MET A 851 0.57 12.46 -6.64
N GLY A 852 1.03 12.65 -5.40
CA GLY A 852 0.62 11.81 -4.28
C GLY A 852 -0.88 11.94 -3.94
N GLY A 853 -1.54 10.86 -3.52
CA GLY A 853 -3.00 10.83 -3.32
C GLY A 853 -3.51 11.88 -2.33
N THR A 854 -2.80 12.10 -1.22
CA THR A 854 -3.13 13.17 -0.27
C THR A 854 -3.02 14.56 -0.88
N GLN A 855 -2.03 14.81 -1.75
CA GLN A 855 -1.87 16.11 -2.41
C GLN A 855 -3.01 16.35 -3.41
N ALA A 856 -3.33 15.34 -4.21
CA ALA A 856 -4.43 15.42 -5.18
C ALA A 856 -5.78 15.66 -4.50
N ALA A 857 -6.07 14.91 -3.45
CA ALA A 857 -7.30 15.06 -2.66
C ALA A 857 -7.42 16.48 -2.09
N LYS A 858 -6.36 17.03 -1.47
CA LYS A 858 -6.37 18.40 -0.95
C LYS A 858 -6.67 19.44 -2.04
N VAL A 859 -6.04 19.32 -3.22
CA VAL A 859 -6.23 20.27 -4.32
C VAL A 859 -7.65 20.19 -4.88
N LEU A 860 -8.17 18.98 -5.11
CA LEU A 860 -9.53 18.78 -5.64
C LEU A 860 -10.59 19.29 -4.66
N THR A 861 -10.44 18.97 -3.38
CA THR A 861 -11.30 19.50 -2.31
C THR A 861 -11.27 21.03 -2.29
N GLN A 862 -10.09 21.66 -2.36
CA GLN A 862 -9.97 23.12 -2.40
C GLN A 862 -10.66 23.75 -3.63
N ILE A 863 -10.53 23.14 -4.81
CA ILE A 863 -11.20 23.61 -6.03
C ILE A 863 -12.73 23.54 -5.88
N GLN A 864 -13.24 22.44 -5.32
CA GLN A 864 -14.67 22.24 -5.12
C GLN A 864 -15.23 23.23 -4.10
N VAL A 865 -14.55 23.42 -2.96
CA VAL A 865 -14.90 24.43 -1.95
C VAL A 865 -14.87 25.84 -2.54
N SER A 866 -13.86 26.18 -3.35
CA SER A 866 -13.80 27.47 -4.04
C SER A 866 -14.97 27.67 -5.00
N THR A 867 -15.37 26.61 -5.72
CA THR A 867 -16.51 26.64 -6.65
C THR A 867 -17.84 26.83 -5.91
N LEU A 868 -18.04 26.15 -4.78
CA LEU A 868 -19.21 26.34 -3.92
C LEU A 868 -19.30 27.77 -3.37
N LYS A 869 -18.18 28.31 -2.87
CA LYS A 869 -18.08 29.71 -2.42
C LYS A 869 -18.43 30.70 -3.53
N LYS A 870 -17.95 30.48 -4.76
CA LYS A 870 -18.29 31.31 -5.93
C LYS A 870 -19.78 31.23 -6.31
N ARG A 871 -20.45 30.11 -6.01
CA ARG A 871 -21.90 29.90 -6.22
C ARG A 871 -22.75 30.39 -5.05
N GLY A 872 -22.17 31.05 -4.04
CA GLY A 872 -22.89 31.54 -2.87
C GLY A 872 -23.36 30.44 -1.91
N GLN A 873 -22.85 29.21 -2.05
CA GLN A 873 -23.19 28.08 -1.18
C GLN A 873 -22.13 27.96 -0.07
N ALA A 874 -22.57 27.80 1.18
CA ALA A 874 -21.67 27.54 2.28
C ALA A 874 -21.09 26.11 2.15
N PRO A 875 -19.76 25.93 2.22
CA PRO A 875 -19.18 24.60 2.25
C PRO A 875 -19.60 23.88 3.53
N ASP A 876 -20.20 22.69 3.38
CA ASP A 876 -20.49 21.77 4.48
C ASP A 876 -19.19 21.03 4.86
N PRO A 877 -18.66 21.21 6.09
CA PRO A 877 -17.43 20.54 6.52
C PRO A 877 -17.50 19.01 6.49
N ALA A 878 -18.68 18.42 6.70
CA ALA A 878 -18.84 16.97 6.66
C ALA A 878 -18.74 16.45 5.22
N ALA A 879 -19.39 17.14 4.27
CA ALA A 879 -19.27 16.83 2.85
C ALA A 879 -17.84 17.06 2.32
N GLU A 880 -17.13 18.08 2.83
CA GLU A 880 -15.72 18.34 2.47
C GLU A 880 -14.80 17.19 2.90
N GLN A 881 -14.97 16.72 4.14
CA GLN A 881 -14.20 15.60 4.68
C GLN A 881 -14.51 14.29 3.94
N ALA A 882 -15.78 13.99 3.69
CA ALA A 882 -16.19 12.80 2.95
C ALA A 882 -15.63 12.79 1.52
N LEU A 883 -15.67 13.93 0.83
CA LEU A 883 -15.07 14.09 -0.50
C LEU A 883 -13.56 13.90 -0.46
N PHE A 884 -12.88 14.45 0.54
CA PHE A 884 -11.44 14.30 0.71
C PHE A 884 -11.06 12.82 0.91
N GLU A 885 -11.76 12.10 1.79
CA GLU A 885 -11.53 10.68 2.07
C GLU A 885 -11.81 9.81 0.85
N GLN A 886 -12.94 10.03 0.17
CA GLN A 886 -13.28 9.33 -1.06
C GLN A 886 -12.24 9.57 -2.17
N THR A 887 -11.82 10.82 -2.36
CA THR A 887 -10.81 11.17 -3.37
C THR A 887 -9.46 10.54 -3.02
N LYS A 888 -9.05 10.58 -1.74
CA LYS A 888 -7.81 9.94 -1.28
C LYS A 888 -7.85 8.44 -1.54
N ALA A 889 -8.93 7.75 -1.17
CA ALA A 889 -9.07 6.31 -1.39
C ALA A 889 -8.96 5.94 -2.88
N ASN A 890 -9.66 6.68 -3.75
CA ASN A 890 -9.59 6.47 -5.20
C ASN A 890 -8.16 6.65 -5.75
N TYR A 891 -7.45 7.69 -5.29
CA TYR A 891 -6.06 7.91 -5.71
C TYR A 891 -5.11 6.84 -5.14
N ASP A 892 -5.27 6.44 -3.88
CA ASP A 892 -4.42 5.43 -3.23
C ASP A 892 -4.50 4.07 -3.96
N GLU A 893 -5.67 3.71 -4.49
CA GLU A 893 -5.86 2.55 -5.37
C GLU A 893 -5.16 2.75 -6.74
N GLN A 894 -5.46 3.86 -7.42
CA GLN A 894 -4.97 4.16 -8.77
C GLN A 894 -3.45 4.37 -8.85
N THR A 895 -2.82 4.71 -7.72
CA THR A 895 -1.38 4.89 -7.62
C THR A 895 -0.63 3.56 -7.46
N SER A 896 -1.30 2.46 -7.13
CA SER A 896 -0.63 1.19 -6.79
C SER A 896 0.10 0.54 -7.97
N ALA A 897 1.15 -0.23 -7.69
CA ALA A 897 1.85 -1.06 -8.68
C ALA A 897 0.90 -2.01 -9.43
N TYR A 898 -0.10 -2.57 -8.73
CA TYR A 898 -1.10 -3.47 -9.33
C TYR A 898 -1.98 -2.76 -10.36
N TYR A 899 -2.47 -1.55 -10.04
CA TYR A 899 -3.27 -0.76 -10.97
C TYR A 899 -2.49 -0.40 -12.23
N ALA A 900 -1.21 -0.03 -12.05
CA ALA A 900 -0.28 0.28 -13.13
C ALA A 900 0.02 -0.95 -14.00
N ALA A 901 0.32 -2.10 -13.40
CA ALA A 901 0.61 -3.34 -14.11
C ALA A 901 -0.62 -3.89 -14.86
N ALA A 902 -1.82 -3.76 -14.29
CA ALA A 902 -3.08 -4.13 -14.94
C ALA A 902 -3.30 -3.42 -16.27
N ARG A 903 -2.76 -2.20 -16.40
CA ARG A 903 -2.89 -1.32 -17.56
C ARG A 903 -1.62 -1.25 -18.41
N LEU A 904 -0.63 -2.10 -18.15
CA LEU A 904 0.67 -2.12 -18.85
C LEU A 904 1.42 -0.77 -18.81
N TRP A 905 1.32 -0.05 -17.70
CA TRP A 905 2.18 1.11 -17.44
C TRP A 905 3.58 0.67 -17.01
N VAL A 906 3.67 -0.54 -16.44
CA VAL A 906 4.88 -1.30 -16.19
C VAL A 906 4.74 -2.68 -16.82
N ASP A 907 5.85 -3.27 -17.25
CA ASP A 907 5.89 -4.57 -17.91
C ASP A 907 5.79 -5.73 -16.90
N ALA A 908 6.24 -5.55 -15.66
CA ALA A 908 6.02 -6.53 -14.58
C ALA A 908 6.12 -5.88 -13.20
N ILE A 909 5.51 -6.54 -12.20
CA ILE A 909 5.88 -6.37 -10.79
C ILE A 909 6.90 -7.46 -10.47
N ILE A 910 8.03 -7.10 -9.88
CA ILE A 910 9.12 -8.04 -9.57
C ILE A 910 9.45 -8.01 -8.08
N ASP A 911 9.94 -9.14 -7.56
CA ASP A 911 10.63 -9.16 -6.26
C ASP A 911 11.85 -8.22 -6.31
N PRO A 912 12.06 -7.31 -5.33
CA PRO A 912 13.21 -6.42 -5.28
C PRO A 912 14.57 -7.11 -5.51
N ARG A 913 14.73 -8.36 -5.03
CA ARG A 913 15.94 -9.16 -5.17
C ARG A 913 16.20 -9.61 -6.60
N LYS A 914 15.16 -9.67 -7.44
CA LYS A 914 15.22 -10.04 -8.86
C LYS A 914 15.59 -8.87 -9.79
N THR A 915 15.80 -7.67 -9.24
CA THR A 915 16.18 -6.47 -10.03
C THR A 915 17.44 -6.68 -10.86
N ARG A 916 18.45 -7.36 -10.30
CA ARG A 916 19.72 -7.66 -11.00
C ARG A 916 19.51 -8.57 -12.22
N GLU A 917 18.75 -9.65 -12.04
CA GLU A 917 18.39 -10.59 -13.11
C GLU A 917 17.62 -9.89 -14.23
N PHE A 918 16.65 -9.05 -13.87
CA PHE A 918 15.86 -8.25 -14.80
C PHE A 918 16.74 -7.37 -15.70
N ILE A 919 17.67 -6.62 -15.11
CA ILE A 919 18.57 -5.73 -15.86
C ILE A 919 19.45 -6.55 -16.80
N SER A 920 20.06 -7.63 -16.32
CA SER A 920 20.94 -8.47 -17.16
C SER A 920 20.19 -9.05 -18.36
N LYS A 921 19.02 -9.66 -18.13
CA LYS A 921 18.20 -10.25 -19.20
C LYS A 921 17.72 -9.20 -20.21
N GLY A 922 17.40 -8.00 -19.72
CA GLY A 922 17.07 -6.85 -20.55
C GLY A 922 18.25 -6.42 -21.46
N ILE A 923 19.47 -6.37 -20.93
CA ILE A 923 20.66 -6.02 -21.71
C ILE A 923 21.02 -7.13 -22.70
N GLU A 924 20.95 -8.40 -22.30
CA GLU A 924 21.16 -9.55 -23.18
C GLU A 924 20.21 -9.48 -24.39
N MET A 925 18.94 -9.19 -24.15
CA MET A 925 17.94 -8.94 -25.19
C MET A 925 18.33 -7.74 -26.07
N ALA A 926 18.62 -6.59 -25.47
CA ALA A 926 18.90 -5.36 -26.21
C ALA A 926 20.20 -5.43 -27.03
N ASP A 927 21.14 -6.30 -26.66
CA ASP A 927 22.38 -6.53 -27.40
C ASP A 927 22.14 -7.18 -28.77
N HIS A 928 20.94 -7.67 -29.08
CA HIS A 928 20.55 -8.05 -30.44
C HIS A 928 20.12 -6.86 -31.32
N GLY A 929 19.84 -5.70 -30.72
CA GLY A 929 19.33 -4.53 -31.42
C GLY A 929 20.39 -3.67 -32.10
N VAL A 930 19.94 -2.57 -32.68
CA VAL A 930 20.79 -1.56 -33.32
C VAL A 930 20.88 -0.32 -32.43
N VAL A 931 22.11 0.17 -32.20
CA VAL A 931 22.34 1.45 -31.51
C VAL A 931 22.52 2.55 -32.53
N GLU A 932 21.49 3.38 -32.68
CA GLU A 932 21.52 4.54 -33.58
C GLU A 932 22.49 5.62 -33.09
N LYS A 933 22.85 6.52 -34.00
CA LYS A 933 23.67 7.68 -33.67
C LYS A 933 22.89 8.62 -32.74
N PHE A 934 23.42 8.83 -31.54
CA PHE A 934 22.83 9.76 -30.58
C PHE A 934 22.82 11.20 -31.11
N ASN A 935 21.65 11.85 -31.03
CA ASN A 935 21.48 13.28 -31.33
C ASN A 935 20.58 13.91 -30.25
N PRO A 936 21.10 14.76 -29.35
CA PRO A 936 20.32 15.32 -28.25
C PRO A 936 19.29 16.39 -28.69
N GLY A 937 19.22 16.74 -29.98
CA GLY A 937 18.38 17.83 -30.46
C GLY A 937 18.82 19.20 -29.92
N SER A 938 17.92 20.18 -29.96
CA SER A 938 18.19 21.53 -29.44
C SER A 938 18.14 21.53 -27.91
N MET A 939 19.24 21.91 -27.27
CA MET A 939 19.32 22.03 -25.81
C MET A 939 19.12 23.49 -25.40
N GLN A 940 18.15 23.75 -24.52
CA GLN A 940 17.86 25.11 -24.05
C GLN A 940 18.92 25.59 -23.06
N MET A 941 20.01 26.12 -23.59
CA MET A 941 21.09 26.73 -22.83
C MET A 941 20.79 28.22 -22.60
N THR A 942 20.96 28.69 -21.38
CA THR A 942 20.98 30.13 -21.09
C THR A 942 22.13 30.42 -20.13
N MET A 943 22.96 31.40 -20.48
CA MET A 943 23.94 31.94 -19.54
C MET A 943 23.19 32.58 -18.37
N ASP A 944 23.53 32.18 -17.14
CA ASP A 944 23.20 32.94 -15.94
C ASP A 944 23.62 34.42 -16.13
N GLU A 945 22.80 35.35 -15.67
CA GLU A 945 23.00 36.79 -15.78
C GLU A 945 24.38 37.22 -15.22
N THR A 946 24.89 36.53 -14.19
CA THR A 946 26.22 36.77 -13.63
C THR A 946 27.33 36.38 -14.61
N ASN A 947 27.21 35.22 -15.26
CA ASN A 947 28.14 34.77 -16.29
C ASN A 947 28.00 35.58 -17.58
N ARG A 948 26.79 36.06 -17.90
CA ARG A 948 26.55 37.00 -19.01
C ARG A 948 27.23 38.34 -18.73
N ARG A 949 27.10 38.88 -17.52
CA ARG A 949 27.78 40.12 -17.09
C ARG A 949 29.31 39.95 -17.09
N ARG A 950 29.82 38.82 -16.61
CA ARG A 950 31.26 38.49 -16.68
C ARG A 950 31.76 38.35 -18.11
N ALA A 951 31.02 37.66 -18.98
CA ALA A 951 31.38 37.51 -20.39
C ALA A 951 31.38 38.86 -21.11
N ILE A 952 30.39 39.72 -20.85
CA ILE A 952 30.34 41.09 -21.36
C ILE A 952 31.54 41.91 -20.83
N GLN A 953 31.86 41.80 -19.54
CA GLN A 953 33.01 42.49 -18.95
C GLN A 953 34.34 42.00 -19.54
N ILE A 954 34.50 40.70 -19.77
CA ILE A 954 35.71 40.11 -20.37
C ILE A 954 35.84 40.55 -21.82
N ALA A 955 34.76 40.49 -22.61
CA ALA A 955 34.75 40.94 -23.99
C ALA A 955 35.09 42.44 -24.10
N TYR A 956 34.51 43.28 -23.23
CA TYR A 956 34.83 44.70 -23.16
C TYR A 956 36.29 44.97 -22.79
N ASN A 957 36.83 44.27 -21.78
CA ASN A 957 38.22 44.42 -21.37
C ASN A 957 39.20 43.99 -22.47
N GLN A 958 38.87 42.95 -23.25
CA GLN A 958 39.68 42.51 -24.39
C GLN A 958 39.63 43.51 -25.54
N GLU A 959 38.45 44.03 -25.87
CA GLU A 959 38.26 45.02 -26.95
C GLU A 959 38.95 46.36 -26.64
N HIS A 960 39.09 46.71 -25.36
CA HIS A 960 39.69 47.97 -24.91
C HIS A 960 41.12 47.80 -24.34
N ASN A 961 41.74 46.62 -24.50
CA ASN A 961 43.10 46.30 -24.03
C ASN A 961 43.34 46.60 -22.52
N ILE A 962 42.30 46.45 -21.70
CA ILE A 962 42.37 46.71 -20.25
C ILE A 962 42.90 45.46 -19.54
N SER A 963 44.08 45.59 -18.90
CA SER A 963 44.71 44.49 -18.17
C SER A 963 43.82 43.96 -17.03
N PRO A 964 43.71 42.62 -16.82
CA PRO A 964 42.85 42.02 -15.79
C PRO A 964 43.17 42.41 -14.34
N THR A 965 44.31 43.07 -14.07
CA THR A 965 44.81 43.41 -12.73
C THR A 965 44.55 44.85 -12.28
N THR A 966 43.80 45.65 -13.03
CA THR A 966 43.52 47.04 -12.62
C THR A 966 42.42 47.07 -11.53
N ILE A 967 42.82 47.19 -10.27
CA ILE A 967 41.90 47.44 -9.14
C ILE A 967 41.59 48.94 -9.10
N PHE A 968 40.38 49.31 -9.50
CA PHE A 968 39.89 50.69 -9.40
C PHE A 968 39.75 51.09 -7.92
N LYS A 969 40.44 52.17 -7.53
CA LYS A 969 40.62 52.58 -6.11
C LYS A 969 39.83 53.84 -5.71
N SER A 970 38.99 54.40 -6.57
CA SER A 970 38.26 55.65 -6.26
C SER A 970 36.73 55.52 -6.38
N LYS A 971 36.02 56.37 -5.63
CA LYS A 971 34.55 56.49 -5.66
C LYS A 971 34.02 56.98 -7.02
N GLU A 972 34.86 57.63 -7.81
CA GLU A 972 34.53 58.15 -9.15
C GLU A 972 34.51 57.02 -10.20
N ASP A 973 35.38 56.01 -10.06
CA ASP A 973 35.37 54.82 -10.94
C ASP A 973 34.09 53.98 -10.78
N ILE A 974 33.53 53.94 -9.55
CA ILE A 974 32.26 53.27 -9.25
C ILE A 974 31.07 54.05 -9.86
N MET A 975 31.16 55.38 -9.99
CA MET A 975 30.13 56.16 -10.69
C MET A 975 30.17 55.97 -12.20
N ALA A 976 31.36 55.77 -12.79
CA ALA A 976 31.47 55.40 -14.21
C ALA A 976 30.74 54.07 -14.51
N GLN A 977 30.84 53.07 -13.63
CA GLN A 977 30.05 51.83 -13.74
C GLN A 977 28.53 52.06 -13.68
N LYS A 978 28.05 53.03 -12.89
CA LYS A 978 26.61 53.37 -12.87
C LYS A 978 26.12 53.98 -14.18
N SER A 979 26.96 54.76 -14.87
CA SER A 979 26.63 55.31 -16.20
C SER A 979 26.65 54.26 -17.32
N ILE A 980 27.45 53.20 -17.18
CA ILE A 980 27.53 52.08 -18.14
C ILE A 980 26.33 51.11 -18.00
N LEU A 981 25.72 51.05 -16.82
CA LEU A 981 24.50 50.25 -16.57
C LEU A 981 23.20 50.90 -17.11
N ASP A 982 23.27 52.13 -17.63
CA ASP A 982 22.11 52.86 -18.17
C ASP A 982 22.07 52.88 -19.72
N ILE A 983 22.48 51.79 -20.36
CA ILE A 983 22.24 51.56 -21.80
C ILE A 983 20.84 50.95 -22.00
N ARG A 984 19.82 51.53 -21.37
CA ARG A 984 18.41 51.27 -21.70
C ARG A 984 17.82 52.32 -22.65
N GLY A 985 18.60 53.31 -23.09
CA GLY A 985 18.06 54.48 -23.78
C GLY A 985 18.79 55.05 -25.00
N LYS A 986 19.94 54.52 -25.46
CA LYS A 986 20.63 55.09 -26.63
C LYS A 986 20.69 54.10 -27.79
N LYS A 987 20.18 54.55 -28.95
CA LYS A 987 20.20 53.84 -30.24
C LYS A 987 21.62 53.39 -30.59
N PRO A 988 21.80 52.22 -31.22
CA PRO A 988 23.11 51.83 -31.71
C PRO A 988 23.52 52.77 -32.85
N VAL A 989 24.69 53.39 -32.71
CA VAL A 989 25.40 54.04 -33.82
C VAL A 989 26.13 52.91 -34.56
N ALA A 990 25.79 52.73 -35.83
CA ALA A 990 26.52 51.83 -36.72
C ALA A 990 27.93 52.40 -36.96
N TYR A 991 28.96 51.61 -36.64
CA TYR A 991 30.28 51.76 -37.22
C TYR A 991 30.44 50.62 -38.24
N ILE A 992 30.46 51.00 -39.52
CA ILE A 992 30.86 50.14 -40.63
C ILE A 992 32.36 50.38 -40.79
N GLU A 993 33.18 49.34 -40.66
CA GLU A 993 34.49 49.33 -41.32
C GLU A 993 34.36 48.68 -42.70
N PRO A 994 34.97 49.26 -43.75
CA PRO A 994 34.94 48.73 -45.10
C PRO A 994 36.03 47.68 -45.31
N ASP A 995 35.77 46.80 -46.29
CA ASP A 995 36.74 45.97 -47.01
C ASP A 995 37.25 44.69 -46.33
N ALA A 996 36.55 43.58 -46.59
CA ALA A 996 37.17 42.39 -47.16
C ALA A 996 36.13 41.56 -47.91
N SER A 997 36.42 41.33 -49.19
CA SER A 997 35.58 40.75 -50.22
C SER A 997 35.37 39.23 -50.10
N ASP A 998 34.25 38.82 -50.71
CA ASP A 998 34.01 37.56 -51.43
C ASP A 998 33.17 36.44 -50.80
N SER A 999 31.92 36.42 -51.29
CA SER A 999 31.19 35.25 -51.82
C SER A 999 30.47 34.33 -50.82
N LEU A 1000 29.14 34.49 -50.71
CA LEU A 1000 28.14 33.70 -51.46
C LEU A 1000 26.72 33.89 -50.89
N ALA A 1001 25.85 34.38 -51.77
CA ALA A 1001 24.40 34.23 -51.86
C ALA A 1001 23.58 33.84 -50.60
N ALA A 1002 22.74 34.78 -50.14
CA ALA A 1002 21.47 34.48 -49.49
C ALA A 1002 20.41 35.50 -49.91
N ASP A 1003 19.26 35.00 -50.35
CA ASP A 1003 18.02 35.72 -50.63
C ASP A 1003 16.87 34.80 -50.14
N PRO A 1004 15.63 35.26 -49.85
CA PRO A 1004 15.16 36.54 -49.30
C PRO A 1004 14.29 36.34 -48.03
N ILE A 1005 13.85 37.43 -47.39
CA ILE A 1005 12.48 37.74 -46.90
C ILE A 1005 12.58 38.69 -45.69
N ILE A 1006 12.49 40.00 -45.95
CA ILE A 1006 11.87 40.97 -45.02
C ILE A 1006 11.06 41.94 -45.87
N ALA A 1007 9.73 41.82 -45.81
CA ALA A 1007 8.80 42.77 -46.40
C ALA A 1007 8.50 43.91 -45.40
N TYR A 1008 8.61 45.15 -45.89
CA TYR A 1008 8.33 46.40 -45.19
C TYR A 1008 6.82 46.62 -45.01
N MET A 1009 6.36 46.93 -43.80
CA MET A 1009 5.04 47.54 -43.59
C MET A 1009 5.12 49.05 -43.85
N SER A 1010 4.16 49.60 -44.59
CA SER A 1010 4.08 51.05 -44.82
C SER A 1010 3.62 51.78 -43.55
N LYS A 1011 3.92 53.09 -43.48
CA LYS A 1011 3.58 53.95 -42.32
C LYS A 1011 2.08 53.94 -42.01
N ASP A 1012 1.24 53.83 -43.04
CA ASP A 1012 -0.22 53.75 -42.91
C ASP A 1012 -0.69 52.40 -42.34
N GLN A 1013 -0.01 51.30 -42.68
CA GLN A 1013 -0.32 49.99 -42.12
C GLN A 1013 0.06 49.89 -40.64
N LEU A 1014 1.18 50.50 -40.25
CA LEU A 1014 1.59 50.58 -38.84
C LEU A 1014 0.62 51.45 -38.03
N SER A 1015 0.19 52.58 -38.58
CA SER A 1015 -0.76 53.48 -37.92
C SER A 1015 -2.14 52.84 -37.73
N LYS A 1016 -2.59 52.03 -38.70
CA LYS A 1016 -3.83 51.25 -38.58
C LYS A 1016 -3.74 50.14 -37.53
N LEU A 1017 -2.63 49.41 -37.49
CA LEU A 1017 -2.40 48.36 -36.49
C LEU A 1017 -2.39 48.93 -35.05
N ILE A 1018 -1.77 50.09 -34.86
CA ILE A 1018 -1.76 50.79 -33.56
C ILE A 1018 -3.19 51.20 -33.17
N SER A 1019 -3.95 51.79 -34.10
CA SER A 1019 -5.34 52.20 -33.85
C SER A 1019 -6.25 51.01 -33.51
N ASP A 1020 -6.14 49.89 -34.23
CA ASP A 1020 -6.93 48.68 -34.00
C ASP A 1020 -6.58 48.02 -32.66
N THR A 1021 -5.32 48.12 -32.23
CA THR A 1021 -4.86 47.61 -30.93
C THR A 1021 -5.33 48.50 -29.78
N GLU A 1022 -5.28 49.83 -29.94
CA GLU A 1022 -5.85 50.77 -28.95
C GLU A 1022 -7.36 50.56 -28.76
N ALA A 1023 -8.10 50.29 -29.85
CA ALA A 1023 -9.53 50.01 -29.79
C ALA A 1023 -9.86 48.68 -29.08
N LYS A 1024 -9.08 47.61 -29.34
CA LYS A 1024 -9.24 46.31 -28.66
C LYS A 1024 -8.91 46.39 -27.17
N MET A 1025 -7.91 47.16 -26.77
CA MET A 1025 -7.55 47.34 -25.35
C MET A 1025 -8.56 48.22 -24.61
N LYS A 1026 -9.12 49.26 -25.24
CA LYS A 1026 -10.24 50.04 -24.64
C LYS A 1026 -11.49 49.20 -24.44
N LYS A 1027 -11.75 48.22 -25.32
CA LYS A 1027 -12.84 47.25 -25.16
C LYS A 1027 -12.55 46.29 -24.00
N ALA A 1028 -11.34 45.72 -23.93
CA ALA A 1028 -10.92 44.85 -22.83
C ALA A 1028 -10.91 45.54 -21.45
N ALA A 1029 -10.58 46.83 -21.40
CA ALA A 1029 -10.63 47.63 -20.17
C ALA A 1029 -12.07 47.94 -19.69
N LYS A 1030 -13.08 47.80 -20.55
CA LYS A 1030 -14.50 47.94 -20.18
C LYS A 1030 -15.09 46.64 -19.60
N ASP A 1031 -14.45 45.50 -19.89
CA ASP A 1031 -14.91 44.16 -19.51
C ASP A 1031 -14.20 43.63 -18.24
N LEU A 1032 -13.22 44.36 -17.69
CA LEU A 1032 -12.41 43.96 -16.53
C LEU A 1032 -12.36 45.12 -15.50
N ASP A 1033 -13.16 45.01 -14.44
CA ASP A 1033 -13.33 46.02 -13.37
C ASP A 1033 -12.10 46.22 -12.45
N PHE A 1034 -10.89 45.84 -12.87
CA PHE A 1034 -9.70 45.78 -12.00
C PHE A 1034 -8.37 46.24 -12.61
N ILE A 1035 -8.36 47.16 -13.59
CA ILE A 1035 -7.12 47.82 -14.03
C ILE A 1035 -7.20 49.32 -13.78
N THR A 1036 -6.31 49.86 -12.94
CA THR A 1036 -6.22 51.30 -12.70
C THR A 1036 -5.72 52.01 -13.96
N ALA A 1037 -6.30 53.18 -14.29
CA ALA A 1037 -6.01 53.94 -15.51
C ALA A 1037 -4.52 54.28 -15.72
N ALA A 1038 -3.69 54.21 -14.66
CA ALA A 1038 -2.25 54.41 -14.72
C ALA A 1038 -1.50 53.27 -15.43
N GLN A 1039 -1.86 52.00 -15.16
CA GLN A 1039 -1.19 50.84 -15.76
C GLN A 1039 -1.50 50.71 -17.26
N LEU A 1040 -2.74 51.00 -17.66
CA LEU A 1040 -3.13 51.02 -19.07
C LEU A 1040 -2.40 52.12 -19.85
N ARG A 1041 -2.14 53.27 -19.21
CA ARG A 1041 -1.40 54.39 -19.80
C ARG A 1041 0.08 54.03 -20.03
N ASP A 1042 0.71 53.32 -19.10
CA ASP A 1042 2.11 52.92 -19.19
C ASP A 1042 2.33 51.80 -20.22
N GLU A 1043 1.41 50.85 -20.34
CA GLU A 1043 1.46 49.85 -21.42
C GLU A 1043 1.23 50.48 -22.81
N LEU A 1044 0.31 51.43 -22.93
CA LEU A 1044 0.12 52.20 -24.17
C LEU A 1044 1.35 53.03 -24.55
N LEU A 1045 2.02 53.63 -23.56
CA LEU A 1045 3.26 54.37 -23.80
C LEU A 1045 4.41 53.44 -24.22
N SER A 1046 4.48 52.24 -23.62
CA SER A 1046 5.45 51.20 -23.95
C SER A 1046 5.27 50.68 -25.38
N LEU A 1047 4.03 50.46 -25.81
CA LEU A 1047 3.68 50.02 -27.16
C LEU A 1047 3.85 51.11 -28.22
N LYS A 1048 3.65 52.40 -27.89
CA LYS A 1048 4.01 53.51 -28.79
C LYS A 1048 5.52 53.73 -28.92
N LYS A 1049 6.30 53.24 -27.94
CA LYS A 1049 7.76 53.33 -27.92
C LYS A 1049 8.45 52.21 -28.68
N LYS A 1050 7.84 51.02 -28.69
CA LYS A 1050 8.24 49.90 -29.55
C LYS A 1050 7.79 50.16 -30.98
#